data_AF-A0A938CLL1-F1
#
_entry.id   AF-A0A938CLL1-F1
#
_cell.length_a   1.000
_cell.length_b   1.000
_cell.length_c   1.000
_cell.angle_alpha   90.00
_cell.angle_beta   90.00
_cell.angle_gamma   90.00
#
_symmetry.space_group_name_H-M   'P 1'
#
loop_
_entity.id
_entity.type
_entity.pdbx_description
1 polymer ?
#
loop_
_entity_poly.entity_id
_entity_poly.type
_entity_poly.pdbx_seq_one_letter_code
_entity_poly.pdbx_strand_id
1 'polypeptide(L)'
;MKATALVFAGVVALMTTVAVAPAVVADGRGALPTRAGLFVANQDGRPPAVLPVDSPPVESPAAGKKLSNVPAWTWCYGCANTGAAMIMGYYDRRGYPNMYAGNAGETTAALASDVPAGAAKLCPLNNETAWPDKLSGVDAVNYGESPLAACHLGIDGRAERGYVDECWIGLNNGSPDPWMVHGWTLHEPCSLADTMWTSRSDKYNFDGGTQFVLASLGDPVRDFDDWEPDLRDGSHGMRLYAQSRGYSVDDNYNQLILPTPQGHHNIWGFTFDNYVDEIDAGRPVILMAGPHAFVGFGYGANETVYIRTTWDNGEHSMRWGGRYGGYEHWAVSVFDLAAPPPDTYPDLLVRAPGDAGFLGNGLYDDLGHQSLKRPVRPATSITYEFALQNDAAIADTVTVKGTGGDGASGTPVWTVKYLKNLTGATDITAQVTSGAGWAVALDAGKGCNFRAVVTPNGAVQEGASYPINVTARSGKNTRRRDGWLLTSVRRKAGTEPSIVPSPVSDLKATRATGATKAVITFKRACEDNYACTKYDIYRKCLDPKGPLTLIKSITASGQDSYTYNDTAAGATKPYDYSVRSVNGTRQSALCTAPLLNPALTPSPPTQLSARRVNGDATRAAFTWTRSTADPNAVSHYLVSRRCTTDSGPWEDVGTVPRSGTATKYTFSDSGLQEYKAYQYGVRAVNGAKQSTRPVCALQNAQYDPNVTPRAPTDLIASRNNTIGMTKAEITLHKSPDDKSGCTQYKLYRRTIPPPYGAWEEIGVIPATGSAQYAYTDTGLASSKDYQYGAVAFNGSTKQSGTALTTLTNPTVTPAPPADLVLEDYGTSGTRVEVTIVASPNDPRGVTDYGLFRRMINPDTGWEQIAQGNSDGSASYGYIDNGLATGQEYAYAVIAVNSEKESDLVERRITPAAGAAAVVAQATAMQTPVGAQINLRLTAAAQVSVEVMNVAGRPIRRVCADRTCEAGPVLILWDARSEAGTPVPAGRYLVRIT
;
A
#
# COMPACT_ATOMS: atom_id res chain seq x y z
N MET A 1 5.60 -13.13 83.12
CA MET A 1 4.92 -11.85 82.83
C MET A 1 5.40 -11.37 81.47
N LYS A 2 4.48 -10.80 80.69
CA LYS A 2 4.63 -10.24 79.34
C LYS A 2 5.91 -9.40 79.18
N ALA A 3 6.51 -9.44 77.99
CA ALA A 3 6.35 -8.38 76.98
C ALA A 3 7.60 -8.27 76.09
N THR A 4 7.35 -8.49 74.81
CA THR A 4 8.05 -8.07 73.60
C THR A 4 8.35 -6.56 73.60
N ALA A 5 9.47 -6.13 73.03
CA ALA A 5 9.59 -4.87 72.29
C ALA A 5 10.75 -4.89 71.29
N LEU A 6 10.38 -4.64 70.02
CA LEU A 6 11.16 -4.35 68.82
C LEU A 6 12.18 -3.20 68.99
N VAL A 7 13.27 -3.23 68.22
CA VAL A 7 13.77 -2.06 67.45
C VAL A 7 14.37 -2.51 66.11
N PHE A 8 13.91 -1.86 65.03
CA PHE A 8 14.34 -1.97 63.63
C PHE A 8 15.60 -1.14 63.33
N ALA A 9 16.38 -1.57 62.33
CA ALA A 9 17.25 -0.74 61.48
C ALA A 9 17.35 -1.46 60.12
N GLY A 10 17.28 -0.86 58.93
CA GLY A 10 17.32 0.52 58.46
C GLY A 10 17.86 0.45 57.03
N VAL A 11 17.03 0.77 56.03
CA VAL A 11 17.25 0.57 54.59
C VAL A 11 18.10 1.69 53.98
N VAL A 12 19.02 1.36 53.07
CA VAL A 12 19.67 2.30 52.14
C VAL A 12 18.94 2.24 50.80
N ALA A 13 18.37 3.37 50.37
CA ALA A 13 17.69 3.52 49.08
C ALA A 13 18.65 4.12 48.03
N LEU A 14 18.78 3.47 46.88
CA LEU A 14 19.37 4.02 45.66
C LEU A 14 18.20 4.44 44.75
N MET A 15 18.04 5.75 44.47
CA MET A 15 17.09 6.25 43.48
C MET A 15 17.75 6.29 42.10
N THR A 16 17.07 5.74 41.08
CA THR A 16 17.37 5.98 39.66
C THR A 16 16.09 6.43 38.96
N THR A 17 16.17 7.51 38.19
CA THR A 17 15.09 8.11 37.39
C THR A 17 14.73 7.25 36.18
N VAL A 18 13.44 6.96 35.99
CA VAL A 18 12.86 6.41 34.75
C VAL A 18 12.06 7.52 34.07
N ALA A 19 12.33 7.75 32.78
CA ALA A 19 11.54 8.64 31.94
C ALA A 19 10.16 8.01 31.66
N VAL A 20 9.10 8.78 31.84
CA VAL A 20 7.70 8.36 31.66
C VAL A 20 7.23 8.83 30.28
N ALA A 21 6.71 7.89 29.48
CA ALA A 21 5.98 8.12 28.22
C ALA A 21 4.66 8.89 28.47
N PRO A 22 4.08 9.58 27.46
CA PRO A 22 2.98 10.52 27.70
C PRO A 22 1.75 9.86 28.32
N ALA A 23 1.09 10.64 29.18
CA ALA A 23 0.03 10.23 30.08
C ALA A 23 -1.15 9.54 29.38
N VAL A 24 -1.45 8.30 29.81
CA VAL A 24 -2.82 7.80 29.83
C VAL A 24 -3.51 8.52 30.99
N VAL A 25 -4.53 9.32 30.68
CA VAL A 25 -5.40 9.90 31.71
C VAL A 25 -6.12 8.74 32.40
N ALA A 26 -5.80 8.50 33.67
CA ALA A 26 -6.53 7.57 34.52
C ALA A 26 -7.88 8.22 34.89
N ASP A 27 -8.93 8.01 34.07
CA ASP A 27 -10.30 8.01 34.57
C ASP A 27 -10.53 6.68 35.29
N GLY A 28 -11.10 6.72 36.49
CA GLY A 28 -11.20 5.61 37.45
C GLY A 28 -12.17 4.49 37.04
N ARG A 29 -12.09 4.00 35.79
CA ARG A 29 -12.84 2.86 35.26
C ARG A 29 -11.81 1.81 34.81
N GLY A 30 -12.12 0.52 35.03
CA GLY A 30 -11.17 -0.60 35.02
C GLY A 30 -10.15 -0.62 33.88
N ALA A 31 -8.95 -1.15 34.17
CA ALA A 31 -7.86 -1.26 33.20
C ALA A 31 -8.33 -1.96 31.91
N LEU A 32 -7.95 -1.41 30.76
CA LEU A 32 -8.12 -2.06 29.46
C LEU A 32 -7.54 -3.49 29.51
N PRO A 33 -8.14 -4.47 28.81
CA PRO A 33 -7.54 -5.78 28.68
C PRO A 33 -6.13 -5.63 28.09
N THR A 34 -5.13 -6.17 28.78
CA THR A 34 -3.74 -6.15 28.31
C THR A 34 -3.31 -7.59 28.02
N ARG A 35 -2.96 -7.85 26.76
CA ARG A 35 -2.24 -9.05 26.33
C ARG A 35 -0.80 -8.64 26.05
N ALA A 36 0.16 -9.41 26.54
CA ALA A 36 1.58 -9.13 26.29
C ALA A 36 1.82 -8.92 24.78
N GLY A 37 2.39 -7.78 24.41
CA GLY A 37 2.74 -7.45 23.03
C GLY A 37 1.71 -6.62 22.23
N LEU A 38 0.47 -6.42 22.71
CA LEU A 38 -0.56 -5.60 22.04
C LEU A 38 -0.84 -4.29 22.79
N PHE A 39 -1.22 -3.24 22.06
CA PHE A 39 -1.71 -1.99 22.62
C PHE A 39 -2.88 -1.43 21.82
N VAL A 40 -3.67 -0.57 22.47
CA VAL A 40 -4.84 0.09 21.86
C VAL A 40 -4.48 1.54 21.57
N ALA A 41 -4.74 1.97 20.34
CA ALA A 41 -4.67 3.38 19.94
C ALA A 41 -6.07 3.92 19.72
N ASN A 42 -6.38 5.05 20.34
CA ASN A 42 -7.64 5.76 20.09
C ASN A 42 -7.41 6.86 19.03
N GLN A 43 -8.25 6.93 18.02
CA GLN A 43 -8.22 7.91 16.94
C GLN A 43 -9.47 8.79 17.00
N ASP A 44 -9.30 10.02 17.45
CA ASP A 44 -10.35 11.03 17.63
C ASP A 44 -10.11 12.34 16.87
N GLY A 45 -8.94 12.44 16.20
CA GLY A 45 -8.31 13.70 15.81
C GLY A 45 -9.22 14.69 15.11
N ARG A 46 -9.60 15.73 15.86
CA ARG A 46 -10.43 16.85 15.42
C ARG A 46 -9.68 17.80 14.48
N PRO A 47 -10.36 18.44 13.50
CA PRO A 47 -9.79 19.57 12.77
C PRO A 47 -9.25 20.66 13.70
N PRO A 48 -7.99 21.10 13.54
CA PRO A 48 -7.47 22.23 14.31
C PRO A 48 -8.23 23.52 13.96
N ALA A 49 -8.31 24.47 14.90
CA ALA A 49 -9.01 25.75 14.70
C ALA A 49 -8.45 26.56 13.51
N VAL A 50 -7.19 26.33 13.15
CA VAL A 50 -6.57 26.79 11.91
C VAL A 50 -6.05 25.55 11.20
N LEU A 51 -6.58 25.28 10.00
CA LEU A 51 -6.12 24.16 9.18
C LEU A 51 -4.63 24.36 8.83
N PRO A 52 -3.82 23.29 8.85
CA PRO A 52 -2.40 23.40 8.48
C PRO A 52 -2.28 23.96 7.06
N VAL A 53 -1.37 24.91 6.86
CA VAL A 53 -1.15 25.57 5.57
C VAL A 53 -0.23 24.75 4.65
N ASP A 54 -0.08 23.46 4.92
CA ASP A 54 0.91 22.63 4.23
C ASP A 54 0.46 22.29 2.80
N SER A 55 0.95 23.09 1.85
CA SER A 55 1.04 22.82 0.41
C SER A 55 2.07 23.81 -0.20
N PRO A 56 2.90 23.51 -1.23
CA PRO A 56 3.10 22.31 -2.09
C PRO A 56 4.62 22.03 -2.43
N PRO A 57 5.06 21.24 -3.47
CA PRO A 57 4.77 21.40 -4.90
C PRO A 57 4.16 20.16 -5.58
N VAL A 58 3.21 20.40 -6.50
CA VAL A 58 2.85 19.43 -7.54
C VAL A 58 4.03 19.33 -8.51
N GLU A 59 4.84 18.29 -8.38
CA GLU A 59 5.77 17.90 -9.45
C GLU A 59 5.02 17.14 -10.56
N SER A 60 5.46 17.41 -11.79
CA SER A 60 4.94 16.83 -13.04
C SER A 60 5.10 15.30 -13.08
N PRO A 61 4.18 14.56 -13.73
CA PRO A 61 4.03 13.12 -13.55
C PRO A 61 5.04 12.35 -14.39
N ALA A 62 6.05 11.77 -13.74
CA ALA A 62 6.83 10.69 -14.36
C ALA A 62 6.85 9.40 -13.52
N ALA A 63 6.50 9.43 -12.23
CA ALA A 63 6.61 8.25 -11.35
C ALA A 63 5.58 8.20 -10.18
N GLY A 64 4.37 8.74 -10.33
CA GLY A 64 3.35 8.74 -9.28
C GLY A 64 1.97 8.30 -9.75
N LYS A 65 1.14 7.75 -8.85
CA LYS A 65 -0.23 7.31 -9.10
C LYS A 65 -1.18 7.91 -8.06
N LYS A 66 -2.38 8.32 -8.50
CA LYS A 66 -3.50 8.71 -7.62
C LYS A 66 -4.75 7.94 -8.00
N LEU A 67 -5.47 7.48 -6.99
CA LEU A 67 -6.80 6.91 -7.17
C LEU A 67 -7.80 8.04 -7.46
N SER A 68 -8.48 7.95 -8.60
CA SER A 68 -9.58 8.87 -8.92
C SER A 68 -10.83 8.53 -8.12
N ASN A 69 -11.66 9.55 -7.85
CA ASN A 69 -12.96 9.43 -7.20
C ASN A 69 -12.94 8.87 -5.77
N VAL A 70 -11.82 9.02 -5.04
CA VAL A 70 -11.82 8.87 -3.58
C VAL A 70 -12.52 10.10 -2.98
N PRO A 71 -13.63 9.94 -2.22
CA PRO A 71 -14.34 11.04 -1.59
C PRO A 71 -13.42 11.91 -0.73
N ALA A 72 -13.69 13.21 -0.70
CA ALA A 72 -13.02 14.20 0.13
C ALA A 72 -14.08 14.83 1.02
N TRP A 73 -14.11 14.40 2.27
CA TRP A 73 -15.13 14.75 3.26
C TRP A 73 -14.50 15.46 4.46
N THR A 74 -15.24 16.41 5.02
CA THR A 74 -14.95 16.94 6.35
C THR A 74 -15.31 15.92 7.43
N TRP A 75 -14.70 16.11 8.59
CA TRP A 75 -14.81 15.25 9.77
C TRP A 75 -16.29 15.04 10.10
N CYS A 76 -16.71 13.81 10.41
CA CYS A 76 -18.10 13.41 10.69
C CYS A 76 -18.17 12.49 11.91
N TYR A 77 -18.36 13.07 13.09
CA TYR A 77 -18.48 12.40 14.40
C TYR A 77 -17.32 11.43 14.76
N GLY A 78 -16.17 11.60 14.11
CA GLY A 78 -14.93 10.84 14.32
C GLY A 78 -14.06 10.90 13.06
N CYS A 79 -12.73 10.85 13.21
CA CYS A 79 -11.84 10.87 12.03
C CYS A 79 -11.74 9.50 11.36
N ALA A 80 -11.67 8.42 12.16
CA ALA A 80 -11.50 7.07 11.67
C ALA A 80 -12.72 6.53 10.91
N ASN A 81 -13.94 6.67 11.45
CA ASN A 81 -15.18 6.30 10.76
C ASN A 81 -15.41 7.18 9.51
N THR A 82 -15.03 8.46 9.53
CA THR A 82 -15.07 9.32 8.34
C THR A 82 -14.12 8.83 7.25
N GLY A 83 -12.87 8.51 7.60
CA GLY A 83 -11.90 7.94 6.66
C GLY A 83 -12.35 6.58 6.11
N ALA A 84 -12.85 5.70 6.96
CA ALA A 84 -13.46 4.44 6.55
C ALA A 84 -14.64 4.67 5.59
N ALA A 85 -15.46 5.70 5.83
CA ALA A 85 -16.59 6.02 4.98
C ALA A 85 -16.17 6.57 3.61
N MET A 86 -15.07 7.33 3.54
CA MET A 86 -14.46 7.68 2.24
C MET A 86 -14.03 6.42 1.49
N ILE A 87 -13.43 5.43 2.16
CA ILE A 87 -13.03 4.16 1.54
C ILE A 87 -14.25 3.37 1.04
N MET A 88 -15.31 3.24 1.85
CA MET A 88 -16.54 2.57 1.43
C MET A 88 -17.24 3.31 0.27
N GLY A 89 -17.25 4.65 0.32
CA GLY A 89 -17.77 5.48 -0.76
C GLY A 89 -16.95 5.38 -2.05
N TYR A 90 -15.64 5.18 -1.94
CA TYR A 90 -14.78 4.86 -3.09
C TYR A 90 -15.14 3.50 -3.70
N TYR A 91 -15.35 2.46 -2.88
CA TYR A 91 -15.76 1.14 -3.36
C TYR A 91 -17.18 1.13 -3.94
N ASP A 92 -18.13 1.90 -3.39
CA ASP A 92 -19.47 2.10 -3.97
C ASP A 92 -19.38 2.52 -5.45
N ARG A 93 -18.46 3.43 -5.72
CA ARG A 93 -18.16 3.96 -7.05
C ARG A 93 -17.35 2.99 -7.93
N ARG A 94 -16.85 1.86 -7.40
CA ARG A 94 -15.96 0.90 -8.08
C ARG A 94 -16.35 -0.57 -7.92
N GLY A 95 -17.63 -0.89 -8.08
CA GLY A 95 -18.10 -2.27 -8.17
C GLY A 95 -18.85 -2.80 -6.96
N TYR A 96 -18.98 -1.98 -5.91
CA TYR A 96 -19.62 -2.39 -4.67
C TYR A 96 -20.87 -1.53 -4.37
N PRO A 97 -21.91 -1.57 -5.24
CA PRO A 97 -23.01 -0.61 -5.23
C PRO A 97 -23.94 -0.66 -3.99
N ASN A 98 -23.72 -1.58 -3.05
CA ASN A 98 -24.43 -1.65 -1.77
C ASN A 98 -23.61 -1.04 -0.62
N MET A 99 -22.38 -0.57 -0.86
CA MET A 99 -21.58 0.08 0.19
C MET A 99 -22.26 1.36 0.68
N TYR A 100 -22.86 2.12 -0.23
CA TYR A 100 -23.78 3.20 0.13
C TYR A 100 -25.17 2.92 -0.44
N ALA A 101 -26.13 2.59 0.42
CA ALA A 101 -27.48 2.25 -0.02
C ALA A 101 -28.36 3.48 -0.30
N GLY A 102 -28.15 4.59 0.43
CA GLY A 102 -28.92 5.84 0.38
C GLY A 102 -30.43 5.70 0.59
N ASN A 103 -31.11 6.77 1.00
CA ASN A 103 -32.58 6.80 0.98
C ASN A 103 -33.15 7.28 -0.36
N ALA A 104 -34.23 6.62 -0.79
CA ALA A 104 -34.97 6.87 -2.03
C ALA A 104 -35.84 8.15 -2.01
N GLY A 105 -35.62 9.07 -1.06
CA GLY A 105 -36.54 10.15 -0.75
C GLY A 105 -35.87 11.43 -0.30
N GLU A 106 -35.12 12.09 -1.20
CA GLU A 106 -34.97 13.55 -1.14
C GLU A 106 -34.66 14.11 -2.53
N THR A 107 -35.72 14.66 -3.12
CA THR A 107 -35.75 15.61 -4.22
C THR A 107 -35.33 16.99 -3.69
N THR A 108 -34.16 17.47 -4.05
CA THR A 108 -33.83 18.90 -4.00
C THR A 108 -33.38 19.37 -5.39
N ALA A 109 -34.39 19.65 -6.21
CA ALA A 109 -34.51 20.74 -7.19
C ALA A 109 -33.41 21.11 -8.21
N ALA A 110 -32.30 20.39 -8.41
CA ALA A 110 -31.27 20.83 -9.38
C ALA A 110 -30.68 19.78 -10.35
N LEU A 111 -31.12 18.52 -10.33
CA LEU A 111 -30.74 17.54 -11.35
C LEU A 111 -32.00 17.08 -12.12
N ALA A 112 -31.87 17.02 -13.44
CA ALA A 112 -32.92 16.98 -14.44
C ALA A 112 -34.12 16.06 -14.11
N SER A 113 -35.31 16.49 -14.55
CA SER A 113 -36.65 15.88 -14.41
C SER A 113 -36.82 14.43 -14.89
N ASP A 114 -35.73 13.74 -15.25
CA ASP A 114 -35.75 12.46 -15.95
C ASP A 114 -35.14 11.31 -15.12
N VAL A 115 -34.79 11.54 -13.85
CA VAL A 115 -34.41 10.47 -12.91
C VAL A 115 -35.70 9.87 -12.31
N PRO A 116 -36.02 8.58 -12.55
CA PRO A 116 -37.20 7.97 -11.96
C PRO A 116 -37.15 8.03 -10.42
N ALA A 117 -38.27 8.38 -9.79
CA ALA A 117 -38.42 8.26 -8.33
C ALA A 117 -38.04 6.84 -7.89
N GLY A 118 -37.11 6.71 -6.94
CA GLY A 118 -36.64 5.41 -6.44
C GLY A 118 -35.32 4.88 -7.04
N ALA A 119 -34.59 5.65 -7.85
CA ALA A 119 -33.23 5.27 -8.25
C ALA A 119 -32.21 5.56 -7.12
N ALA A 120 -31.49 4.53 -6.65
CA ALA A 120 -30.41 4.67 -5.67
C ALA A 120 -29.29 5.61 -6.20
N LYS A 121 -28.78 6.50 -5.33
CA LYS A 121 -27.72 7.47 -5.63
C LYS A 121 -26.35 6.85 -5.31
N LEU A 122 -25.33 7.10 -6.16
CA LEU A 122 -23.94 6.79 -5.82
C LEU A 122 -23.48 7.61 -4.62
N CYS A 123 -22.51 7.10 -3.88
CA CYS A 123 -21.91 7.81 -2.76
C CYS A 123 -21.33 9.17 -3.22
N PRO A 124 -21.72 10.29 -2.58
CA PRO A 124 -21.22 11.62 -2.93
C PRO A 124 -19.73 11.79 -2.68
N LEU A 125 -19.05 12.57 -3.54
CA LEU A 125 -17.62 12.86 -3.37
C LEU A 125 -17.32 13.91 -2.30
N ASN A 126 -18.34 14.68 -1.87
CA ASN A 126 -18.22 15.75 -0.88
C ASN A 126 -19.46 15.72 0.03
N ASN A 127 -19.25 15.50 1.33
CA ASN A 127 -20.31 15.36 2.31
C ASN A 127 -21.05 16.68 2.59
N GLU A 128 -20.35 17.81 2.69
CA GLU A 128 -20.96 19.12 2.97
C GLU A 128 -21.96 19.57 1.89
N THR A 129 -21.67 19.23 0.62
CA THR A 129 -22.57 19.53 -0.50
C THR A 129 -23.75 18.57 -0.58
N ALA A 130 -23.60 17.35 -0.07
CA ALA A 130 -24.62 16.31 -0.14
C ALA A 130 -25.58 16.34 1.05
N TRP A 131 -25.03 16.57 2.25
CA TRP A 131 -25.72 16.59 3.53
C TRP A 131 -25.26 17.82 4.31
N PRO A 132 -25.97 18.97 4.16
CA PRO A 132 -25.63 20.17 4.89
C PRO A 132 -25.94 20.00 6.38
N ASP A 133 -25.05 20.52 7.23
CA ASP A 133 -25.14 20.47 8.69
C ASP A 133 -26.47 21.09 9.19
N LYS A 134 -27.16 20.42 10.11
CA LYS A 134 -28.41 20.88 10.72
C LYS A 134 -28.25 21.33 12.18
N LEU A 135 -27.07 21.19 12.80
CA LEU A 135 -26.85 21.57 14.19
C LEU A 135 -26.78 23.10 14.33
N SER A 136 -27.71 23.68 15.09
CA SER A 136 -27.65 25.08 15.54
C SER A 136 -27.57 25.11 17.07
N GLY A 137 -26.49 25.69 17.63
CA GLY A 137 -26.26 25.71 19.08
C GLY A 137 -24.79 25.82 19.49
N VAL A 138 -24.53 25.86 20.80
CA VAL A 138 -23.30 26.34 21.46
C VAL A 138 -22.00 25.56 21.14
N ASP A 139 -22.09 24.45 20.40
CA ASP A 139 -20.95 23.71 19.86
C ASP A 139 -20.82 23.89 18.34
N ALA A 140 -20.90 25.15 17.86
CA ALA A 140 -20.85 25.56 16.45
C ALA A 140 -19.49 25.32 15.77
N VAL A 141 -19.07 24.07 15.72
CA VAL A 141 -17.96 23.56 14.92
C VAL A 141 -18.62 22.66 13.88
N ASN A 142 -18.52 23.01 12.59
CA ASN A 142 -19.08 22.23 11.49
C ASN A 142 -18.56 20.78 11.59
N TYR A 143 -19.40 19.86 12.08
CA TYR A 143 -19.02 18.47 12.32
C TYR A 143 -19.34 17.56 11.13
N GLY A 144 -19.75 18.12 9.98
CA GLY A 144 -20.10 17.38 8.77
C GLY A 144 -21.26 16.38 8.97
N GLU A 145 -22.04 16.10 7.93
CA GLU A 145 -23.09 15.07 8.01
C GLU A 145 -22.78 13.96 7.00
N SER A 146 -22.99 12.70 7.38
CA SER A 146 -22.84 11.57 6.47
C SER A 146 -23.54 10.32 7.00
N PRO A 147 -24.64 9.87 6.39
CA PRO A 147 -25.31 8.62 6.76
C PRO A 147 -24.41 7.39 6.68
N LEU A 148 -23.33 7.46 5.88
CA LEU A 148 -22.36 6.39 5.76
C LEU A 148 -21.39 6.37 6.95
N ALA A 149 -20.93 7.55 7.40
CA ALA A 149 -20.00 7.67 8.53
C ALA A 149 -20.72 7.53 9.88
N ALA A 150 -21.84 8.22 10.06
CA ALA A 150 -22.71 8.19 11.25
C ALA A 150 -24.15 8.56 10.88
N CYS A 151 -25.10 7.64 11.04
CA CYS A 151 -26.51 7.94 10.72
C CYS A 151 -27.13 8.90 11.76
N HIS A 152 -27.94 9.86 11.30
CA HIS A 152 -28.51 10.94 12.11
C HIS A 152 -29.97 11.19 11.70
N LEU A 153 -30.86 11.40 12.67
CA LEU A 153 -32.27 11.69 12.44
C LEU A 153 -32.46 12.88 11.49
N GLY A 154 -33.28 12.69 10.46
CA GLY A 154 -33.59 13.73 9.49
C GLY A 154 -32.47 14.03 8.49
N ILE A 155 -31.36 13.28 8.50
CA ILE A 155 -30.32 13.30 7.46
C ILE A 155 -30.57 12.13 6.51
N ASP A 156 -30.46 12.41 5.20
CA ASP A 156 -30.76 11.45 4.12
C ASP A 156 -32.10 10.75 4.35
N GLY A 157 -33.17 11.51 4.61
CA GLY A 157 -34.53 10.99 4.78
C GLY A 157 -34.77 10.03 5.97
N ARG A 158 -33.83 9.88 6.91
CA ARG A 158 -34.01 9.02 8.09
C ARG A 158 -35.12 9.56 8.99
N ALA A 159 -36.12 8.73 9.32
CA ALA A 159 -37.28 9.10 10.13
C ALA A 159 -37.19 8.71 11.62
N GLU A 160 -36.18 7.91 11.99
CA GLU A 160 -35.95 7.43 13.35
C GLU A 160 -34.58 7.89 13.85
N ARG A 161 -34.37 7.88 15.17
CA ARG A 161 -33.06 8.20 15.77
C ARG A 161 -31.98 7.33 15.17
N GLY A 162 -30.86 7.94 14.82
CA GLY A 162 -29.67 7.26 14.34
C GLY A 162 -28.57 7.25 15.39
N TYR A 163 -27.38 6.86 14.95
CA TYR A 163 -26.18 6.79 15.77
C TYR A 163 -25.88 8.08 16.51
N VAL A 164 -25.93 9.21 15.81
CA VAL A 164 -25.63 10.53 16.39
C VAL A 164 -26.62 10.88 17.51
N ASP A 165 -27.91 10.64 17.30
CA ASP A 165 -28.94 10.95 18.30
C ASP A 165 -28.79 10.13 19.58
N GLU A 166 -28.19 8.94 19.47
CA GLU A 166 -28.19 7.92 20.51
C GLU A 166 -26.86 7.83 21.24
N CYS A 167 -25.74 8.06 20.55
CA CYS A 167 -24.38 7.80 21.02
C CYS A 167 -23.47 9.03 20.99
N TRP A 168 -23.99 10.24 20.77
CA TRP A 168 -23.19 11.47 20.76
C TRP A 168 -23.75 12.52 21.72
N ILE A 169 -22.89 13.09 22.55
CA ILE A 169 -23.18 14.22 23.44
C ILE A 169 -22.37 15.44 23.00
N GLY A 170 -21.07 15.26 22.77
CA GLY A 170 -20.13 16.29 22.39
C GLY A 170 -18.69 15.80 22.52
N LEU A 171 -17.79 16.36 21.72
CA LEU A 171 -16.40 15.90 21.60
C LEU A 171 -15.71 15.54 22.92
N ASN A 172 -15.00 14.41 22.93
CA ASN A 172 -14.20 13.91 24.05
C ASN A 172 -15.01 13.70 25.34
N ASN A 173 -16.33 13.55 25.23
CA ASN A 173 -17.19 13.22 26.34
C ASN A 173 -17.26 11.70 26.53
N GLY A 174 -16.94 11.24 27.74
CA GLY A 174 -17.06 9.84 28.16
C GLY A 174 -18.23 9.60 29.14
N SER A 175 -19.19 10.54 29.20
CA SER A 175 -20.43 10.37 29.97
C SER A 175 -21.31 9.30 29.32
N PRO A 176 -22.20 8.62 30.08
CA PRO A 176 -23.10 7.64 29.51
C PRO A 176 -23.92 8.22 28.33
N ASP A 177 -23.96 7.47 27.24
CA ASP A 177 -24.59 7.89 25.98
C ASP A 177 -26.08 8.22 26.19
N PRO A 178 -26.67 9.11 25.36
CA PRO A 178 -28.09 9.45 25.42
C PRO A 178 -29.03 8.24 25.48
N TRP A 179 -28.75 7.17 24.72
CA TRP A 179 -29.59 5.97 24.75
C TRP A 179 -29.60 5.28 26.13
N MET A 180 -28.48 5.31 26.85
CA MET A 180 -28.37 4.77 28.21
C MET A 180 -29.09 5.66 29.22
N VAL A 181 -28.91 6.97 29.11
CA VAL A 181 -29.50 7.96 30.03
C VAL A 181 -31.02 8.00 29.90
N HIS A 182 -31.54 7.87 28.68
CA HIS A 182 -32.97 7.95 28.39
C HIS A 182 -33.66 6.57 28.32
N GLY A 183 -32.91 5.47 28.44
CA GLY A 183 -33.44 4.10 28.36
C GLY A 183 -34.01 3.77 26.97
N TRP A 184 -33.43 4.32 25.90
CA TRP A 184 -33.83 4.02 24.54
C TRP A 184 -33.25 2.69 24.06
N THR A 185 -33.96 2.02 23.16
CA THR A 185 -33.39 0.90 22.40
C THR A 185 -32.50 1.48 21.31
N LEU A 186 -31.26 0.98 21.23
CA LEU A 186 -30.33 1.35 20.16
C LEU A 186 -30.89 0.92 18.81
N HIS A 187 -30.74 1.75 17.79
CA HIS A 187 -31.15 1.41 16.44
C HIS A 187 -30.31 0.27 15.84
N GLU A 188 -30.85 -0.38 14.80
CA GLU A 188 -30.13 -1.40 14.05
C GLU A 188 -28.95 -0.77 13.28
N PRO A 189 -27.74 -1.38 13.32
CA PRO A 189 -26.54 -0.82 12.71
C PRO A 189 -26.74 -0.34 11.26
N CYS A 190 -26.55 0.96 11.01
CA CYS A 190 -26.70 1.55 9.67
C CYS A 190 -25.44 2.21 9.11
N SER A 191 -24.48 2.56 9.96
CA SER A 191 -23.32 3.37 9.61
C SER A 191 -22.01 2.71 10.04
N LEU A 192 -20.88 3.28 9.61
CA LEU A 192 -19.57 2.80 10.04
C LEU A 192 -19.33 3.04 11.54
N ALA A 193 -19.83 4.15 12.09
CA ALA A 193 -19.73 4.42 13.52
C ALA A 193 -20.40 3.31 14.36
N ASP A 194 -21.54 2.77 13.92
CA ASP A 194 -22.18 1.61 14.56
C ASP A 194 -21.26 0.40 14.60
N THR A 195 -20.69 0.05 13.45
CA THR A 195 -19.91 -1.17 13.31
C THR A 195 -18.51 -1.05 13.92
N MET A 196 -17.93 0.14 13.95
CA MET A 196 -16.62 0.46 14.53
C MET A 196 -16.70 0.88 16.01
N TRP A 197 -17.90 0.97 16.58
CA TRP A 197 -18.17 1.45 17.95
C TRP A 197 -17.59 2.85 18.26
N THR A 198 -17.48 3.70 17.25
CA THR A 198 -16.97 5.07 17.39
C THR A 198 -17.82 5.87 18.39
N SER A 199 -17.28 6.57 19.37
CA SER A 199 -18.08 7.36 20.36
C SER A 199 -18.89 6.56 21.39
N ARG A 200 -18.85 5.22 21.41
CA ARG A 200 -19.61 4.41 22.39
C ARG A 200 -19.02 4.47 23.81
N SER A 201 -19.69 5.17 24.73
CA SER A 201 -19.24 5.23 26.13
C SER A 201 -19.30 3.90 26.87
N ASP A 202 -20.23 3.00 26.49
CA ASP A 202 -20.31 1.64 27.03
C ASP A 202 -19.20 0.69 26.50
N LYS A 203 -18.41 1.15 25.53
CA LYS A 203 -17.28 0.43 24.91
C LYS A 203 -15.95 1.13 25.10
N TYR A 204 -15.83 1.95 26.15
CA TYR A 204 -14.61 2.69 26.50
C TYR A 204 -14.15 3.69 25.44
N ASN A 205 -15.05 4.12 24.54
CA ASN A 205 -14.81 5.24 23.64
C ASN A 205 -15.44 6.52 24.21
N PHE A 206 -14.72 7.62 24.06
CA PHE A 206 -15.30 8.95 24.21
C PHE A 206 -15.80 9.42 22.85
N ASP A 207 -16.69 10.41 22.85
CA ASP A 207 -17.24 11.01 21.64
C ASP A 207 -16.16 11.46 20.64
N GLY A 208 -16.16 10.83 19.47
CA GLY A 208 -15.22 11.05 18.36
C GLY A 208 -14.15 9.97 18.24
N GLY A 209 -13.94 9.19 19.29
CA GLY A 209 -12.89 8.19 19.39
C GLY A 209 -13.26 6.85 18.76
N THR A 210 -12.33 6.27 18.01
CA THR A 210 -12.36 4.87 17.54
C THR A 210 -11.08 4.17 17.94
N GLN A 211 -11.19 2.94 18.45
CA GLN A 211 -10.04 2.15 18.90
C GLN A 211 -9.48 1.27 17.78
N PHE A 212 -8.16 1.17 17.72
CA PHE A 212 -7.42 0.24 16.87
C PHE A 212 -6.44 -0.56 17.72
N VAL A 213 -6.36 -1.87 17.49
CA VAL A 213 -5.43 -2.77 18.18
C VAL A 213 -4.20 -2.98 17.30
N LEU A 214 -3.01 -2.77 17.87
CA LEU A 214 -1.73 -2.90 17.18
C LEU A 214 -0.73 -3.71 18.00
N ALA A 215 0.21 -4.37 17.31
CA ALA A 215 1.32 -5.06 17.94
C ALA A 215 2.47 -4.08 18.19
N SER A 216 2.99 -4.09 19.42
CA SER A 216 4.11 -3.26 19.85
C SER A 216 5.41 -3.49 19.07
N LEU A 217 5.60 -4.68 18.48
CA LEU A 217 6.75 -5.04 17.65
C LEU A 217 6.52 -4.83 16.14
N GLY A 218 5.33 -4.36 15.76
CA GLY A 218 4.97 -3.98 14.39
C GLY A 218 4.50 -5.12 13.50
N ASP A 219 4.18 -6.28 14.07
CA ASP A 219 3.44 -7.33 13.39
C ASP A 219 2.04 -6.84 12.96
N PRO A 220 1.51 -7.30 11.81
CA PRO A 220 0.15 -6.98 11.41
C PRO A 220 -0.84 -7.64 12.36
N VAL A 221 -1.71 -6.84 12.97
CA VAL A 221 -2.84 -7.32 13.78
C VAL A 221 -4.03 -7.48 12.86
N ARG A 222 -4.28 -8.72 12.43
CA ARG A 222 -5.29 -9.06 11.42
C ARG A 222 -6.63 -9.36 12.08
N ASP A 223 -7.67 -8.70 11.59
CA ASP A 223 -9.08 -8.93 11.93
C ASP A 223 -9.35 -9.24 13.40
N PHE A 224 -8.86 -8.39 14.30
CA PHE A 224 -8.81 -8.69 15.73
C PHE A 224 -10.20 -8.55 16.40
N ASP A 225 -10.74 -9.67 16.88
CA ASP A 225 -12.01 -9.78 17.59
C ASP A 225 -11.89 -10.47 18.98
N ASP A 226 -10.68 -10.87 19.39
CA ASP A 226 -10.40 -11.61 20.64
C ASP A 226 -10.91 -10.91 21.92
N TRP A 227 -11.13 -9.58 21.89
CA TRP A 227 -11.61 -8.80 23.03
C TRP A 227 -13.09 -8.41 22.94
N GLU A 228 -13.83 -8.98 21.99
CA GLU A 228 -15.29 -8.83 21.97
C GLU A 228 -15.95 -9.64 23.09
N PRO A 229 -17.03 -9.12 23.72
CA PRO A 229 -17.79 -7.93 23.34
C PRO A 229 -17.33 -6.62 24.01
N ASP A 230 -16.18 -6.61 24.70
CA ASP A 230 -15.76 -5.49 25.55
C ASP A 230 -15.03 -4.39 24.77
N LEU A 231 -14.27 -4.76 23.73
CA LEU A 231 -13.55 -3.85 22.83
C LEU A 231 -13.63 -4.35 21.39
N ARG A 232 -13.75 -3.43 20.43
CA ARG A 232 -13.72 -3.75 19.00
C ARG A 232 -12.59 -2.99 18.29
N ASP A 233 -11.86 -3.73 17.47
CA ASP A 233 -10.89 -3.15 16.57
C ASP A 233 -11.58 -2.41 15.41
N GLY A 234 -11.13 -1.19 15.12
CA GLY A 234 -11.70 -0.36 14.04
C GLY A 234 -11.66 -1.04 12.67
N SER A 235 -10.61 -1.82 12.37
CA SER A 235 -10.53 -2.56 11.10
C SER A 235 -11.52 -3.73 11.04
N HIS A 236 -11.74 -4.41 12.18
CA HIS A 236 -12.81 -5.42 12.31
C HIS A 236 -14.19 -4.79 12.12
N GLY A 237 -14.42 -3.60 12.67
CA GLY A 237 -15.66 -2.84 12.43
C GLY A 237 -15.90 -2.52 10.96
N MET A 238 -14.87 -2.12 10.20
CA MET A 238 -14.98 -1.93 8.75
C MET A 238 -15.35 -3.23 8.02
N ARG A 239 -14.82 -4.38 8.46
CA ARG A 239 -15.17 -5.70 7.92
C ARG A 239 -16.64 -6.03 8.16
N LEU A 240 -17.12 -5.85 9.39
CA LEU A 240 -18.52 -6.07 9.74
C LEU A 240 -19.46 -5.20 8.89
N TYR A 241 -19.08 -3.94 8.64
CA TYR A 241 -19.83 -3.07 7.73
C TYR A 241 -19.92 -3.65 6.32
N ALA A 242 -18.77 -3.98 5.70
CA ALA A 242 -18.74 -4.54 4.35
C ALA A 242 -19.56 -5.84 4.24
N GLN A 243 -19.46 -6.72 5.23
CA GLN A 243 -20.22 -7.97 5.31
C GLN A 243 -21.73 -7.71 5.45
N SER A 244 -22.14 -6.71 6.22
CA SER A 244 -23.54 -6.28 6.32
C SER A 244 -24.11 -5.81 4.97
N ARG A 245 -23.24 -5.35 4.06
CA ARG A 245 -23.60 -4.94 2.69
C ARG A 245 -23.51 -6.09 1.67
N GLY A 246 -23.16 -7.29 2.13
CA GLY A 246 -23.08 -8.50 1.32
C GLY A 246 -21.72 -8.71 0.63
N TYR A 247 -20.66 -8.07 1.12
CA TYR A 247 -19.30 -8.19 0.56
C TYR A 247 -18.37 -8.98 1.47
N SER A 248 -17.49 -9.78 0.86
CA SER A 248 -16.43 -10.49 1.56
C SER A 248 -15.18 -9.60 1.64
N VAL A 249 -14.45 -9.72 2.75
CA VAL A 249 -13.17 -9.05 2.99
C VAL A 249 -12.10 -10.14 3.00
N ASP A 250 -11.15 -10.06 2.08
CA ASP A 250 -10.08 -11.04 1.97
C ASP A 250 -9.08 -10.87 3.13
N ASP A 251 -8.80 -9.62 3.50
CA ASP A 251 -7.87 -9.29 4.58
C ASP A 251 -8.15 -7.89 5.16
N ASN A 252 -7.94 -7.71 6.46
CA ASN A 252 -7.96 -6.40 7.13
C ASN A 252 -7.03 -6.45 8.33
N TYR A 253 -6.21 -5.41 8.50
CA TYR A 253 -5.24 -5.39 9.59
C TYR A 253 -4.71 -3.99 9.89
N ASN A 254 -4.25 -3.82 11.12
CA ASN A 254 -3.51 -2.62 11.53
C ASN A 254 -2.03 -2.94 11.70
N GLN A 255 -1.17 -1.99 11.36
CA GLN A 255 0.27 -2.19 11.49
C GLN A 255 1.01 -0.87 11.74
N LEU A 256 2.03 -0.91 12.60
CA LEU A 256 3.00 0.18 12.73
C LEU A 256 3.78 0.35 11.42
N ILE A 257 4.14 1.58 11.05
CA ILE A 257 4.94 1.83 9.84
C ILE A 257 6.45 1.62 10.06
N LEU A 258 7.19 1.46 8.96
CA LEU A 258 8.65 1.49 8.94
C LEU A 258 9.15 2.55 7.90
N PRO A 259 10.16 3.38 8.23
CA PRO A 259 10.78 3.54 9.54
C PRO A 259 9.80 4.13 10.56
N THR A 260 9.95 3.76 11.83
CA THR A 260 8.98 4.14 12.86
C THR A 260 9.36 5.44 13.55
N PRO A 261 8.39 6.33 13.81
CA PRO A 261 8.56 7.54 14.61
C PRO A 261 9.25 7.35 15.95
N GLN A 262 9.85 8.45 16.44
CA GLN A 262 10.54 8.49 17.73
C GLN A 262 9.58 8.16 18.88
N GLY A 263 9.76 6.99 19.53
CA GLY A 263 8.95 6.55 20.68
C GLY A 263 8.31 5.15 20.52
N HIS A 264 8.32 4.59 19.31
CA HIS A 264 7.94 3.21 19.05
C HIS A 264 9.19 2.43 18.63
N HIS A 265 9.46 1.30 19.29
CA HIS A 265 10.64 0.44 19.06
C HIS A 265 10.22 -0.90 18.46
N ASN A 266 9.63 -0.86 17.28
CA ASN A 266 9.24 -2.04 16.51
C ASN A 266 10.34 -2.47 15.54
N ILE A 267 10.40 -3.77 15.32
CA ILE A 267 11.39 -4.46 14.47
C ILE A 267 10.82 -4.76 13.07
N TRP A 268 9.49 -4.84 12.96
CA TRP A 268 8.74 -5.04 11.73
C TRP A 268 7.80 -3.85 11.50
N GLY A 269 7.31 -3.66 10.28
CA GLY A 269 6.33 -2.61 10.02
C GLY A 269 5.96 -2.47 8.55
N PHE A 270 4.87 -1.76 8.31
CA PHE A 270 4.35 -1.46 6.98
C PHE A 270 5.24 -0.40 6.30
N THR A 271 5.75 -0.70 5.11
CA THR A 271 6.71 0.18 4.40
C THR A 271 6.01 1.06 3.35
N PHE A 272 6.71 2.07 2.86
CA PHE A 272 6.23 2.86 1.71
C PHE A 272 6.01 1.98 0.46
N ASP A 273 6.83 0.95 0.25
CA ASP A 273 6.64 0.02 -0.86
C ASP A 273 5.33 -0.77 -0.72
N ASN A 274 4.97 -1.19 0.50
CA ASN A 274 3.66 -1.80 0.75
C ASN A 274 2.52 -0.82 0.48
N TYR A 275 2.69 0.45 0.83
CA TYR A 275 1.70 1.48 0.50
C TYR A 275 1.54 1.67 -1.02
N VAL A 276 2.65 1.65 -1.77
CA VAL A 276 2.65 1.70 -3.23
C VAL A 276 1.89 0.49 -3.81
N ASP A 277 2.14 -0.71 -3.30
CA ASP A 277 1.44 -1.94 -3.72
C ASP A 277 -0.09 -1.84 -3.50
N GLU A 278 -0.54 -1.31 -2.36
CA GLU A 278 -1.96 -1.09 -2.08
C GLU A 278 -2.59 -0.11 -3.09
N ILE A 279 -1.95 1.04 -3.33
CA ILE A 279 -2.43 2.02 -4.31
C ILE A 279 -2.37 1.47 -5.74
N ASP A 280 -1.37 0.65 -6.07
CA ASP A 280 -1.24 0.02 -7.36
C ASP A 280 -2.33 -1.04 -7.60
N ALA A 281 -2.72 -1.77 -6.55
CA ALA A 281 -3.89 -2.64 -6.50
C ALA A 281 -5.23 -1.89 -6.50
N GLY A 282 -5.22 -0.56 -6.36
CA GLY A 282 -6.42 0.26 -6.38
C GLY A 282 -7.12 0.38 -5.02
N ARG A 283 -6.40 0.17 -3.92
CA ARG A 283 -6.93 0.17 -2.56
C ARG A 283 -6.42 1.39 -1.78
N PRO A 284 -7.31 2.32 -1.36
CA PRO A 284 -6.93 3.39 -0.45
C PRO A 284 -6.65 2.83 0.96
N VAL A 285 -5.79 3.51 1.72
CA VAL A 285 -5.30 3.04 3.04
C VAL A 285 -5.61 4.09 4.10
N ILE A 286 -6.05 3.67 5.29
CA ILE A 286 -6.15 4.58 6.44
C ILE A 286 -4.76 4.79 7.01
N LEU A 287 -4.35 6.04 7.15
CA LEU A 287 -3.09 6.47 7.74
C LEU A 287 -3.39 7.14 9.09
N MET A 288 -2.56 6.85 10.09
CA MET A 288 -2.68 7.42 11.44
C MET A 288 -1.48 8.30 11.74
N ALA A 289 -1.73 9.55 12.17
CA ALA A 289 -0.72 10.46 12.68
C ALA A 289 -1.16 11.07 14.01
N GLY A 290 -0.41 10.82 15.09
CA GLY A 290 -0.87 11.13 16.44
C GLY A 290 -2.25 10.51 16.71
N PRO A 291 -3.23 11.28 17.23
CA PRO A 291 -4.59 10.79 17.44
C PRO A 291 -5.49 10.91 16.19
N HIS A 292 -4.95 11.24 15.02
CA HIS A 292 -5.71 11.57 13.82
C HIS A 292 -5.58 10.52 12.71
N ALA A 293 -6.72 10.03 12.21
CA ALA A 293 -6.81 9.10 11.09
C ALA A 293 -7.33 9.78 9.81
N PHE A 294 -6.74 9.44 8.67
CA PHE A 294 -7.06 10.00 7.35
C PHE A 294 -6.77 9.00 6.22
N VAL A 295 -7.13 9.32 4.98
CA VAL A 295 -7.02 8.38 3.85
C VAL A 295 -5.87 8.75 2.92
N GLY A 296 -4.91 7.84 2.77
CA GLY A 296 -3.93 7.88 1.69
C GLY A 296 -4.52 7.32 0.41
N PHE A 297 -4.44 8.08 -0.69
CA PHE A 297 -5.04 7.71 -1.98
C PHE A 297 -4.09 7.80 -3.18
N GLY A 298 -2.81 8.06 -2.95
CA GLY A 298 -1.84 8.15 -4.02
C GLY A 298 -0.42 8.35 -3.52
N TYR A 299 0.54 8.16 -4.42
CA TYR A 299 1.94 8.42 -4.16
C TYR A 299 2.62 9.23 -5.27
N GLY A 300 3.71 9.90 -4.92
CA GLY A 300 4.56 10.68 -5.82
C GLY A 300 6.05 10.43 -5.58
N ALA A 301 6.89 11.22 -6.26
CA ALA A 301 8.34 11.18 -6.05
C ALA A 301 8.71 11.46 -4.58
N ASN A 302 9.90 10.99 -4.17
CA ASN A 302 10.47 11.21 -2.83
C ASN A 302 9.59 10.70 -1.68
N GLU A 303 8.95 9.54 -1.87
CA GLU A 303 8.06 8.94 -0.87
C GLU A 303 6.89 9.86 -0.46
N THR A 304 6.39 10.67 -1.41
CA THR A 304 5.25 11.54 -1.17
C THR A 304 3.96 10.73 -1.14
N VAL A 305 3.10 10.98 -0.15
CA VAL A 305 1.77 10.38 0.03
C VAL A 305 0.71 11.46 -0.16
N TYR A 306 -0.26 11.23 -1.04
CA TYR A 306 -1.42 12.11 -1.25
C TYR A 306 -2.58 11.70 -0.35
N ILE A 307 -3.17 12.68 0.34
CA ILE A 307 -4.05 12.46 1.49
C ILE A 307 -5.39 13.18 1.35
N ARG A 308 -6.46 12.52 1.82
CA ARG A 308 -7.74 13.10 2.22
C ARG A 308 -7.82 13.13 3.73
N THR A 309 -7.81 14.32 4.31
CA THR A 309 -7.39 14.54 5.71
C THR A 309 -8.52 14.37 6.70
N THR A 310 -9.76 14.22 6.24
CA THR A 310 -10.96 14.33 7.08
C THR A 310 -11.15 15.71 7.73
N TRP A 311 -10.35 16.74 7.40
CA TRP A 311 -10.53 18.09 7.96
C TRP A 311 -11.09 19.08 6.96
N ASP A 312 -10.85 18.86 5.66
CA ASP A 312 -11.39 19.65 4.56
C ASP A 312 -11.56 18.78 3.29
N ASN A 313 -12.08 19.41 2.24
CA ASN A 313 -12.31 18.77 0.94
C ASN A 313 -11.10 18.91 -0.02
N GLY A 314 -9.99 19.46 0.47
CA GLY A 314 -8.76 19.71 -0.28
C GLY A 314 -7.97 18.45 -0.59
N GLU A 315 -6.97 18.61 -1.46
CA GLU A 315 -5.93 17.60 -1.63
C GLU A 315 -4.71 18.03 -0.81
N HIS A 316 -4.19 17.09 -0.02
CA HIS A 316 -3.02 17.31 0.83
C HIS A 316 -1.94 16.28 0.54
N SER A 317 -0.75 16.52 1.08
CA SER A 317 0.35 15.55 1.00
C SER A 317 1.29 15.62 2.18
N MET A 318 1.94 14.50 2.49
CA MET A 318 3.09 14.44 3.40
C MET A 318 4.12 13.45 2.85
N ARG A 319 5.34 13.45 3.39
CA ARG A 319 6.30 12.38 3.13
C ARG A 319 5.96 11.15 3.99
N TRP A 320 6.21 9.95 3.50
CA TRP A 320 6.10 8.72 4.30
C TRP A 320 6.87 8.84 5.62
N GLY A 321 6.24 8.44 6.73
CA GLY A 321 6.75 8.64 8.10
C GLY A 321 6.94 10.10 8.53
N GLY A 322 6.47 11.06 7.72
CA GLY A 322 6.56 12.49 7.99
C GLY A 322 5.48 12.98 8.96
N ARG A 323 5.22 14.29 8.92
CA ARG A 323 4.21 14.94 9.76
C ARG A 323 3.09 15.54 8.93
N TYR A 324 1.88 15.47 9.46
CA TYR A 324 0.72 16.18 8.95
C TYR A 324 -0.03 16.82 10.12
N GLY A 325 -0.36 18.11 10.02
CA GLY A 325 -1.00 18.84 11.11
C GLY A 325 -0.23 18.87 12.44
N GLY A 326 1.10 18.78 12.36
CA GLY A 326 1.99 18.71 13.53
C GLY A 326 2.14 17.31 14.14
N TYR A 327 1.32 16.34 13.74
CA TYR A 327 1.36 14.96 14.20
C TYR A 327 2.22 14.09 13.28
N GLU A 328 2.97 13.16 13.88
CA GLU A 328 3.87 12.24 13.17
C GLU A 328 3.10 10.99 12.74
N HIS A 329 3.24 10.59 11.47
CA HIS A 329 2.59 9.39 10.93
C HIS A 329 3.26 8.13 11.48
N TRP A 330 2.50 7.23 12.12
CA TRP A 330 3.07 6.11 12.90
C TRP A 330 2.43 4.74 12.63
N ALA A 331 1.22 4.67 12.06
CA ALA A 331 0.55 3.41 11.75
C ALA A 331 -0.40 3.52 10.55
N VAL A 332 -0.81 2.36 10.03
CA VAL A 332 -1.83 2.22 8.99
C VAL A 332 -2.91 1.23 9.40
N SER A 333 -4.08 1.34 8.77
CA SER A 333 -5.08 0.28 8.71
C SER A 333 -5.36 -0.04 7.23
N VAL A 334 -5.18 -1.31 6.89
CA VAL A 334 -5.31 -1.85 5.53
C VAL A 334 -6.62 -2.62 5.43
N PHE A 335 -7.31 -2.46 4.30
CA PHE A 335 -8.61 -3.07 4.05
C PHE A 335 -8.67 -3.64 2.62
N ASP A 336 -8.44 -4.94 2.51
CA ASP A 336 -8.48 -5.70 1.27
C ASP A 336 -9.84 -6.36 1.09
N LEU A 337 -10.67 -5.69 0.29
CA LEU A 337 -12.01 -6.15 -0.03
C LEU A 337 -11.92 -7.20 -1.15
N ALA A 338 -12.58 -8.34 -0.97
CA ALA A 338 -12.62 -9.37 -2.00
C ALA A 338 -13.14 -8.79 -3.31
N ALA A 339 -12.61 -9.27 -4.44
CA ALA A 339 -13.05 -8.82 -5.75
C ALA A 339 -14.59 -8.80 -5.81
N PRO A 340 -15.20 -7.71 -6.30
CA PRO A 340 -16.64 -7.61 -6.28
C PRO A 340 -17.22 -8.75 -7.13
N PRO A 341 -18.44 -9.23 -6.82
CA PRO A 341 -19.16 -10.05 -7.78
C PRO A 341 -19.12 -9.38 -9.15
N PRO A 342 -18.99 -10.13 -10.27
CA PRO A 342 -18.89 -9.52 -11.59
C PRO A 342 -20.04 -8.53 -11.83
N ASP A 343 -19.72 -7.23 -11.86
CA ASP A 343 -20.68 -6.14 -12.04
C ASP A 343 -20.58 -5.60 -13.48
N THR A 344 -21.55 -4.78 -13.89
CA THR A 344 -21.62 -4.20 -15.23
C THR A 344 -21.14 -2.76 -15.26
N TYR A 345 -20.41 -2.36 -16.30
CA TYR A 345 -19.85 -1.01 -16.43
C TYR A 345 -20.09 -0.47 -17.84
N PRO A 346 -21.30 0.08 -18.11
CA PRO A 346 -21.50 0.81 -19.35
C PRO A 346 -20.68 2.10 -19.30
N ASP A 347 -19.78 2.30 -20.26
CA ASP A 347 -19.01 3.53 -20.48
C ASP A 347 -19.45 4.16 -21.80
N LEU A 348 -19.94 5.39 -21.75
CA LEU A 348 -20.43 6.13 -22.90
C LEU A 348 -19.50 7.31 -23.16
N LEU A 349 -18.63 7.16 -24.15
CA LEU A 349 -17.72 8.20 -24.55
C LEU A 349 -18.33 9.06 -25.66
N VAL A 350 -17.93 10.32 -25.74
CA VAL A 350 -18.35 11.24 -26.83
C VAL A 350 -17.17 11.87 -27.56
N ARG A 351 -17.36 12.13 -28.85
CA ARG A 351 -16.45 12.90 -29.70
C ARG A 351 -17.26 13.86 -30.59
N ALA A 352 -16.95 15.15 -30.54
CA ALA A 352 -17.51 16.15 -31.45
C ALA A 352 -16.50 16.54 -32.56
N PRO A 353 -16.95 17.24 -33.61
CA PRO A 353 -16.04 17.71 -34.66
C PRO A 353 -15.00 18.67 -34.06
N GLY A 354 -13.73 18.39 -34.33
CA GLY A 354 -12.58 19.15 -33.82
C GLY A 354 -11.90 18.54 -32.59
N ASP A 355 -12.49 17.53 -31.95
CA ASP A 355 -11.88 16.84 -30.81
C ASP A 355 -10.77 15.88 -31.28
N ALA A 356 -9.68 15.80 -30.51
CA ALA A 356 -8.54 14.92 -30.83
C ALA A 356 -8.85 13.42 -30.64
N GLY A 357 -9.88 13.08 -29.87
CA GLY A 357 -10.28 11.71 -29.52
C GLY A 357 -11.63 11.67 -28.80
N PHE A 358 -12.03 10.49 -28.37
CA PHE A 358 -13.19 10.30 -27.50
C PHE A 358 -12.88 10.78 -26.07
N LEU A 359 -13.84 11.47 -25.47
CA LEU A 359 -13.81 11.95 -24.09
C LEU A 359 -14.70 11.03 -23.22
N GLY A 360 -14.37 10.89 -21.94
CA GLY A 360 -15.20 10.12 -20.99
C GLY A 360 -14.66 8.75 -20.58
N ASN A 361 -13.60 8.25 -21.23
CA ASN A 361 -13.14 6.88 -21.01
C ASN A 361 -12.79 6.59 -19.53
N GLY A 362 -13.40 5.57 -18.94
CA GLY A 362 -13.23 5.18 -17.55
C GLY A 362 -13.90 6.12 -16.54
N LEU A 363 -14.81 6.98 -17.00
CA LEU A 363 -15.67 7.82 -16.16
C LEU A 363 -17.10 7.27 -16.25
N TYR A 364 -17.62 6.78 -15.12
CA TYR A 364 -18.96 6.21 -15.02
C TYR A 364 -19.84 7.15 -14.21
N ASP A 365 -20.48 8.12 -14.85
CA ASP A 365 -21.16 9.21 -14.16
C ASP A 365 -22.51 9.57 -14.79
N ASP A 366 -23.36 10.29 -14.06
CA ASP A 366 -24.67 10.70 -14.58
C ASP A 366 -24.66 12.09 -15.25
N LEU A 367 -25.85 12.51 -15.71
CA LEU A 367 -26.02 13.75 -16.45
C LEU A 367 -25.67 14.96 -15.57
N GLY A 368 -24.57 15.65 -15.91
CA GLY A 368 -24.19 16.92 -15.27
C GLY A 368 -22.69 17.09 -15.09
N HIS A 369 -21.97 16.00 -14.80
CA HIS A 369 -20.51 16.03 -14.64
C HIS A 369 -19.77 15.84 -15.98
N GLN A 370 -20.41 15.19 -16.95
CA GLN A 370 -19.91 15.10 -18.33
C GLN A 370 -20.75 16.00 -19.25
N SER A 371 -20.17 17.11 -19.69
CA SER A 371 -20.85 18.07 -20.57
C SER A 371 -19.99 18.57 -21.72
N LEU A 372 -20.64 18.84 -22.86
CA LEU A 372 -19.95 19.31 -24.06
C LEU A 372 -20.78 20.37 -24.80
N LYS A 373 -20.23 21.56 -24.97
CA LYS A 373 -20.90 22.66 -25.69
C LYS A 373 -20.26 22.91 -27.06
N ARG A 374 -21.05 22.93 -28.14
CA ARG A 374 -20.55 23.17 -29.51
C ARG A 374 -21.50 24.06 -30.33
N PRO A 375 -20.97 24.91 -31.25
CA PRO A 375 -21.79 25.72 -32.14
C PRO A 375 -22.29 24.93 -33.36
N VAL A 376 -23.41 25.36 -33.95
CA VAL A 376 -23.98 24.80 -35.18
C VAL A 376 -24.66 25.88 -36.04
N ARG A 377 -24.53 25.80 -37.37
CA ARG A 377 -25.12 26.77 -38.32
C ARG A 377 -26.60 26.47 -38.62
N PRO A 378 -27.42 27.48 -38.96
CA PRO A 378 -28.80 27.27 -39.37
C PRO A 378 -28.88 26.38 -40.61
N ALA A 379 -29.84 25.45 -40.62
CA ALA A 379 -30.10 24.47 -41.68
C ALA A 379 -28.91 23.56 -42.01
N THR A 380 -27.94 23.42 -41.09
CA THR A 380 -26.82 22.47 -41.18
C THR A 380 -26.77 21.60 -39.93
N SER A 381 -26.02 20.51 -39.97
CA SER A 381 -25.93 19.59 -38.84
C SER A 381 -24.56 19.62 -38.16
N ILE A 382 -24.54 19.46 -36.85
CA ILE A 382 -23.38 18.99 -36.09
C ILE A 382 -23.59 17.51 -35.76
N THR A 383 -22.52 16.71 -35.80
CA THR A 383 -22.58 15.27 -35.48
C THR A 383 -21.73 14.98 -34.27
N TYR A 384 -22.35 14.50 -33.20
CA TYR A 384 -21.66 13.95 -32.04
C TYR A 384 -21.58 12.45 -32.19
N GLU A 385 -20.38 11.92 -32.14
CA GLU A 385 -20.11 10.49 -32.21
C GLU A 385 -19.98 9.93 -30.81
N PHE A 386 -20.51 8.74 -30.60
CA PHE A 386 -20.48 8.04 -29.33
C PHE A 386 -19.83 6.68 -29.48
N ALA A 387 -19.00 6.32 -28.51
CA ALA A 387 -18.50 4.97 -28.32
C ALA A 387 -19.08 4.44 -27.01
N LEU A 388 -19.93 3.43 -27.11
CA LEU A 388 -20.47 2.72 -25.96
C LEU A 388 -19.61 1.49 -25.71
N GLN A 389 -19.07 1.34 -24.52
CA GLN A 389 -18.26 0.20 -24.11
C GLN A 389 -18.93 -0.51 -22.93
N ASN A 390 -18.69 -1.81 -22.84
CA ASN A 390 -18.92 -2.59 -21.64
C ASN A 390 -17.56 -2.95 -21.05
N ASP A 391 -17.13 -2.16 -20.08
CA ASP A 391 -15.81 -2.32 -19.45
C ASP A 391 -15.79 -3.46 -18.42
N ALA A 392 -16.94 -4.08 -18.18
CA ALA A 392 -17.04 -5.24 -17.30
C ALA A 392 -16.41 -6.50 -17.89
N ALA A 393 -16.01 -7.39 -16.99
CA ALA A 393 -15.59 -8.76 -17.31
C ALA A 393 -16.76 -9.71 -17.65
N ILE A 394 -18.00 -9.21 -17.70
CA ILE A 394 -19.20 -9.98 -18.04
C ILE A 394 -19.99 -9.32 -19.16
N ALA A 395 -20.67 -10.12 -19.98
CA ALA A 395 -21.58 -9.62 -21.00
C ALA A 395 -22.78 -8.90 -20.36
N ASP A 396 -23.31 -7.86 -21.00
CA ASP A 396 -24.46 -7.09 -20.54
C ASP A 396 -25.32 -6.62 -21.72
N THR A 397 -26.59 -6.27 -21.45
CA THR A 397 -27.44 -5.55 -22.39
C THR A 397 -27.59 -4.11 -21.92
N VAL A 398 -26.91 -3.18 -22.58
CA VAL A 398 -26.94 -1.76 -22.21
C VAL A 398 -28.04 -1.05 -22.98
N THR A 399 -28.89 -0.31 -22.28
CA THR A 399 -29.97 0.49 -22.86
C THR A 399 -29.52 1.94 -23.03
N VAL A 400 -29.52 2.43 -24.27
CA VAL A 400 -29.19 3.81 -24.62
C VAL A 400 -30.45 4.65 -24.76
N LYS A 401 -30.50 5.81 -24.11
CA LYS A 401 -31.57 6.81 -24.27
C LYS A 401 -30.99 8.15 -24.69
N GLY A 402 -31.79 8.95 -25.39
CA GLY A 402 -31.37 10.28 -25.78
C GLY A 402 -32.48 11.26 -26.07
N THR A 403 -32.18 12.55 -25.99
CA THR A 403 -33.11 13.65 -26.30
C THR A 403 -33.49 13.63 -27.77
N GLY A 404 -34.79 13.63 -28.06
CA GLY A 404 -35.33 13.84 -29.41
C GLY A 404 -35.29 15.30 -29.83
N GLY A 405 -35.69 15.61 -31.07
CA GLY A 405 -35.97 16.99 -31.45
C GLY A 405 -37.14 17.58 -30.64
N ASP A 406 -37.34 18.89 -30.72
CA ASP A 406 -38.38 19.64 -29.97
C ASP A 406 -39.82 19.39 -30.46
N GLY A 407 -40.04 18.32 -31.23
CA GLY A 407 -41.28 17.99 -31.91
C GLY A 407 -42.36 17.35 -31.04
N ALA A 408 -42.76 18.00 -29.94
CA ALA A 408 -44.03 17.67 -29.26
C ALA A 408 -45.20 18.59 -29.66
N SER A 409 -44.95 19.72 -30.34
CA SER A 409 -46.01 20.55 -30.94
C SER A 409 -45.48 21.46 -32.05
N GLY A 410 -45.84 21.17 -33.31
CA GLY A 410 -45.50 21.99 -34.49
C GLY A 410 -44.30 21.47 -35.30
N THR A 411 -43.86 22.26 -36.29
CA THR A 411 -42.67 21.95 -37.11
C THR A 411 -41.41 22.09 -36.26
N PRO A 412 -40.66 21.00 -35.97
CA PRO A 412 -39.52 21.05 -35.05
C PRO A 412 -38.46 22.04 -35.54
N VAL A 413 -38.01 22.91 -34.64
CA VAL A 413 -36.95 23.90 -34.92
C VAL A 413 -35.57 23.36 -34.62
N TRP A 414 -35.47 22.37 -33.73
CA TRP A 414 -34.31 21.52 -33.55
C TRP A 414 -34.64 20.07 -33.89
N THR A 415 -33.87 19.49 -34.80
CA THR A 415 -33.97 18.05 -35.10
C THR A 415 -32.74 17.33 -34.56
N VAL A 416 -32.98 16.20 -33.88
CA VAL A 416 -31.94 15.29 -33.39
C VAL A 416 -32.19 13.93 -33.99
N LYS A 417 -31.21 13.39 -34.72
CA LYS A 417 -31.29 12.09 -35.38
C LYS A 417 -30.18 11.17 -34.86
N TYR A 418 -30.53 10.00 -34.35
CA TYR A 418 -29.57 8.99 -33.92
C TYR A 418 -29.35 7.96 -35.03
N LEU A 419 -28.08 7.74 -35.40
CA LEU A 419 -27.68 6.81 -36.45
C LEU A 419 -26.72 5.76 -35.87
N LYS A 420 -26.91 4.50 -36.28
CA LYS A 420 -26.01 3.40 -35.89
C LYS A 420 -24.67 3.52 -36.62
N ASN A 421 -23.57 3.21 -35.92
CA ASN A 421 -22.18 3.30 -36.39
C ASN A 421 -21.69 4.71 -36.76
N LEU A 422 -20.37 4.86 -36.88
CA LEU A 422 -19.74 6.11 -37.30
C LEU A 422 -19.94 6.42 -38.79
N THR A 423 -20.29 5.41 -39.60
CA THR A 423 -20.63 5.56 -41.03
C THR A 423 -21.93 4.82 -41.37
N GLY A 424 -22.67 5.29 -42.38
CA GLY A 424 -23.93 4.67 -42.84
C GLY A 424 -25.18 5.51 -42.55
N ALA A 425 -26.37 4.99 -42.85
CA ALA A 425 -27.64 5.75 -42.74
C ALA A 425 -28.72 5.06 -41.89
N THR A 426 -28.39 3.96 -41.19
CA THR A 426 -29.34 3.22 -40.35
C THR A 426 -29.81 4.09 -39.18
N ASP A 427 -31.10 4.40 -39.19
CA ASP A 427 -31.75 5.29 -38.23
C ASP A 427 -32.26 4.51 -37.01
N ILE A 428 -31.83 4.94 -35.82
CA ILE A 428 -32.23 4.38 -34.52
C ILE A 428 -32.92 5.45 -33.64
N THR A 429 -33.28 6.60 -34.22
CA THR A 429 -33.85 7.75 -33.48
C THR A 429 -35.06 7.34 -32.66
N ALA A 430 -36.04 6.67 -33.28
CA ALA A 430 -37.26 6.26 -32.58
C ALA A 430 -36.99 5.29 -31.42
N GLN A 431 -35.94 4.46 -31.51
CA GLN A 431 -35.56 3.54 -30.44
C GLN A 431 -34.93 4.30 -29.27
N VAL A 432 -33.94 5.16 -29.57
CA VAL A 432 -33.19 5.95 -28.58
C VAL A 432 -34.07 6.95 -27.85
N THR A 433 -35.04 7.57 -28.52
CA THR A 433 -35.94 8.58 -27.92
C THR A 433 -37.21 7.97 -27.32
N SER A 434 -37.41 6.66 -27.42
CA SER A 434 -38.57 5.99 -26.81
C SER A 434 -38.43 5.86 -25.30
N GLY A 435 -39.56 5.67 -24.60
CA GLY A 435 -39.55 5.34 -23.17
C GLY A 435 -38.78 4.05 -22.84
N ALA A 436 -38.66 3.11 -23.80
CA ALA A 436 -37.90 1.87 -23.64
C ALA A 436 -36.38 2.06 -23.85
N GLY A 437 -35.97 2.94 -24.77
CA GLY A 437 -34.57 3.12 -25.17
C GLY A 437 -34.10 2.07 -26.19
N TRP A 438 -32.88 2.26 -26.71
CA TRP A 438 -32.23 1.35 -27.65
C TRP A 438 -31.33 0.35 -26.91
N ALA A 439 -31.72 -0.92 -26.89
CA ALA A 439 -30.96 -1.98 -26.23
C ALA A 439 -29.81 -2.50 -27.11
N VAL A 440 -28.63 -2.65 -26.50
CA VAL A 440 -27.39 -3.11 -27.14
C VAL A 440 -26.78 -4.24 -26.30
N ALA A 441 -26.73 -5.45 -26.86
CA ALA A 441 -25.99 -6.54 -26.24
C ALA A 441 -24.48 -6.37 -26.50
N LEU A 442 -23.68 -6.37 -25.44
CA LEU A 442 -22.23 -6.22 -25.48
C LEU A 442 -21.56 -7.31 -24.66
N ASP A 443 -20.65 -8.06 -25.29
CA ASP A 443 -19.77 -8.97 -24.58
C ASP A 443 -18.78 -8.21 -23.67
N ALA A 444 -18.14 -8.93 -22.75
CA ALA A 444 -17.13 -8.37 -21.86
C ALA A 444 -15.99 -7.66 -22.63
N GLY A 445 -15.67 -6.43 -22.23
CA GLY A 445 -14.63 -5.60 -22.85
C GLY A 445 -14.91 -5.22 -24.31
N LYS A 446 -16.16 -5.33 -24.79
CA LYS A 446 -16.56 -4.95 -26.15
C LYS A 446 -17.37 -3.67 -26.13
N GLY A 447 -17.44 -3.03 -27.31
CA GLY A 447 -18.22 -1.81 -27.49
C GLY A 447 -18.82 -1.71 -28.88
N CYS A 448 -19.66 -0.70 -29.05
CA CYS A 448 -20.23 -0.31 -30.33
C CYS A 448 -20.24 1.21 -30.48
N ASN A 449 -20.41 1.68 -31.72
CA ASN A 449 -20.46 3.11 -32.00
C ASN A 449 -21.83 3.52 -32.54
N PHE A 450 -22.23 4.75 -32.24
CA PHE A 450 -23.39 5.41 -32.83
C PHE A 450 -23.14 6.93 -32.89
N ARG A 451 -24.07 7.70 -33.45
CA ARG A 451 -23.93 9.16 -33.52
C ARG A 451 -25.26 9.88 -33.45
N ALA A 452 -25.25 11.06 -32.84
CA ALA A 452 -26.36 12.01 -32.83
C ALA A 452 -26.08 13.16 -33.81
N VAL A 453 -26.98 13.36 -34.76
CA VAL A 453 -26.92 14.43 -35.77
C VAL A 453 -27.94 15.50 -35.37
N VAL A 454 -27.46 16.68 -34.98
CA VAL A 454 -28.28 17.78 -34.46
C VAL A 454 -28.32 18.91 -35.48
N THR A 455 -29.51 19.33 -35.86
CA THR A 455 -29.72 20.36 -36.90
C THR A 455 -30.73 21.40 -36.41
N PRO A 456 -30.34 22.68 -36.21
CA PRO A 456 -31.28 23.78 -36.09
C PRO A 456 -31.81 24.14 -37.47
N ASN A 457 -33.12 24.30 -37.62
CA ASN A 457 -33.70 24.85 -38.85
C ASN A 457 -33.48 26.38 -38.93
N GLY A 458 -33.99 27.01 -39.99
CA GLY A 458 -33.82 28.46 -40.21
C GLY A 458 -34.50 29.37 -39.18
N ALA A 459 -35.48 28.87 -38.42
CA ALA A 459 -36.25 29.64 -37.45
C ALA A 459 -35.54 29.80 -36.09
N VAL A 460 -34.51 28.99 -35.81
CA VAL A 460 -33.72 29.07 -34.59
C VAL A 460 -32.92 30.39 -34.55
N GLN A 461 -33.10 31.15 -33.47
CA GLN A 461 -32.46 32.45 -33.24
C GLN A 461 -30.95 32.33 -32.97
N GLU A 462 -30.20 33.40 -33.27
CA GLU A 462 -28.76 33.47 -32.93
C GLU A 462 -28.55 33.31 -31.42
N GLY A 463 -27.59 32.47 -31.03
CA GLY A 463 -27.24 32.23 -29.63
C GLY A 463 -28.16 31.25 -28.89
N ALA A 464 -29.29 30.82 -29.50
CA ALA A 464 -30.16 29.82 -28.91
C ALA A 464 -29.40 28.49 -28.70
N SER A 465 -29.56 27.90 -27.53
CA SER A 465 -28.91 26.64 -27.14
C SER A 465 -29.93 25.52 -27.04
N TYR A 466 -29.54 24.31 -27.41
CA TYR A 466 -30.37 23.12 -27.32
C TYR A 466 -29.59 22.01 -26.60
N PRO A 467 -30.06 21.57 -25.42
CA PRO A 467 -29.45 20.47 -24.69
C PRO A 467 -29.82 19.12 -25.33
N ILE A 468 -28.86 18.20 -25.41
CA ILE A 468 -29.04 16.82 -25.86
C ILE A 468 -28.43 15.92 -24.79
N ASN A 469 -29.30 15.29 -24.01
CA ASN A 469 -28.93 14.27 -23.03
C ASN A 469 -28.79 12.94 -23.75
N VAL A 470 -27.72 12.20 -23.50
CA VAL A 470 -27.58 10.81 -23.96
C VAL A 470 -27.08 9.99 -22.78
N THR A 471 -27.76 8.88 -22.46
CA THR A 471 -27.42 8.01 -21.34
C THR A 471 -27.33 6.56 -21.79
N ALA A 472 -26.48 5.79 -21.13
CA ALA A 472 -26.32 4.35 -21.27
C ALA A 472 -26.56 3.71 -19.91
N ARG A 473 -27.44 2.70 -19.83
CA ARG A 473 -27.82 2.06 -18.56
C ARG A 473 -27.71 0.55 -18.68
N SER A 474 -27.02 -0.08 -17.74
CA SER A 474 -26.90 -1.54 -17.71
C SER A 474 -28.25 -2.22 -17.51
N GLY A 475 -28.42 -3.35 -18.19
CA GLY A 475 -29.60 -4.19 -18.11
C GLY A 475 -29.55 -5.15 -16.93
N LYS A 476 -28.35 -5.58 -16.51
CA LYS A 476 -28.17 -6.44 -15.33
C LYS A 476 -28.13 -5.67 -14.01
N ASN A 477 -27.60 -4.45 -14.01
CA ASN A 477 -27.53 -3.59 -12.84
C ASN A 477 -27.93 -2.15 -13.21
N THR A 478 -29.19 -1.84 -12.96
CA THR A 478 -29.75 -0.54 -13.35
C THR A 478 -29.20 0.66 -12.56
N ARG A 479 -28.36 0.44 -11.53
CA ARG A 479 -27.58 1.50 -10.86
C ARG A 479 -26.38 1.96 -11.69
N ARG A 480 -25.85 1.08 -12.55
CA ARG A 480 -24.71 1.36 -13.41
C ARG A 480 -25.20 2.05 -14.68
N ARG A 481 -24.89 3.34 -14.76
CA ARG A 481 -25.22 4.20 -15.89
C ARG A 481 -24.07 5.14 -16.18
N ASP A 482 -24.00 5.58 -17.43
CA ASP A 482 -23.15 6.65 -17.85
C ASP A 482 -23.91 7.63 -18.75
N GLY A 483 -23.50 8.89 -18.84
CA GLY A 483 -24.24 9.86 -19.63
C GLY A 483 -23.56 11.19 -19.88
N TRP A 484 -23.97 11.84 -20.99
CA TRP A 484 -23.47 13.13 -21.43
C TRP A 484 -24.59 14.16 -21.60
N LEU A 485 -24.34 15.38 -21.10
CA LEU A 485 -25.11 16.58 -21.44
C LEU A 485 -24.40 17.34 -22.57
N LEU A 486 -24.86 17.17 -23.81
CA LEU A 486 -24.38 17.98 -24.93
C LEU A 486 -25.19 19.26 -25.06
N THR A 487 -24.59 20.36 -25.50
CA THR A 487 -25.27 21.62 -25.75
C THR A 487 -24.89 22.16 -27.12
N SER A 488 -25.83 22.16 -28.05
CA SER A 488 -25.65 22.74 -29.39
C SER A 488 -26.13 24.19 -29.39
N VAL A 489 -25.31 25.12 -29.87
CA VAL A 489 -25.63 26.56 -29.91
C VAL A 489 -25.72 27.08 -31.34
N ARG A 490 -26.83 27.71 -31.71
CA ARG A 490 -26.99 28.26 -33.07
C ARG A 490 -26.07 29.48 -33.28
N ARG A 491 -25.21 29.43 -34.29
CA ARG A 491 -24.27 30.52 -34.70
C ARG A 491 -24.21 30.72 -36.21
N LYS A 492 -24.01 31.96 -36.68
CA LYS A 492 -23.81 32.28 -38.13
C LYS A 492 -22.36 32.04 -38.61
N ALA A 493 -22.17 32.00 -39.94
CA ALA A 493 -20.87 31.87 -40.57
C ALA A 493 -19.97 33.08 -40.32
N GLY A 494 -18.72 32.86 -39.89
CA GLY A 494 -17.72 33.92 -39.74
C GLY A 494 -17.96 34.91 -38.60
N THR A 495 -18.93 34.66 -37.72
CA THR A 495 -19.30 35.56 -36.62
C THR A 495 -18.63 35.22 -35.29
N GLU A 496 -17.75 34.21 -35.24
CA GLU A 496 -17.03 33.85 -34.03
C GLU A 496 -15.52 34.14 -34.16
N PRO A 497 -15.10 35.41 -34.06
CA PRO A 497 -13.71 35.84 -34.22
C PRO A 497 -12.79 35.39 -33.06
N SER A 498 -13.33 34.72 -32.03
CA SER A 498 -12.58 34.15 -30.92
C SER A 498 -11.92 32.80 -31.27
N ILE A 499 -12.42 32.09 -32.28
CA ILE A 499 -11.95 30.73 -32.63
C ILE A 499 -10.70 30.80 -33.52
N VAL A 500 -9.65 30.09 -33.10
CA VAL A 500 -8.51 29.75 -33.95
C VAL A 500 -8.90 28.52 -34.78
N PRO A 501 -8.95 28.59 -36.13
CA PRO A 501 -9.33 27.45 -36.95
C PRO A 501 -8.31 26.30 -36.84
N SER A 502 -8.76 25.07 -37.03
CA SER A 502 -7.90 23.91 -37.13
C SER A 502 -7.11 23.92 -38.45
N PRO A 503 -5.89 23.35 -38.49
CA PRO A 503 -5.15 23.17 -39.73
C PRO A 503 -5.91 22.33 -40.76
N VAL A 504 -5.60 22.53 -42.05
CA VAL A 504 -6.10 21.64 -43.10
C VAL A 504 -5.54 20.23 -42.98
N SER A 505 -6.25 19.25 -43.51
CA SER A 505 -5.82 17.84 -43.53
C SER A 505 -5.62 17.33 -44.96
N ASP A 506 -4.97 16.17 -45.10
CA ASP A 506 -4.73 15.50 -46.40
C ASP A 506 -4.07 16.41 -47.47
N LEU A 507 -3.17 17.31 -47.04
CA LEU A 507 -2.43 18.18 -47.96
C LEU A 507 -1.46 17.35 -48.80
N LYS A 508 -1.61 17.45 -50.12
CA LYS A 508 -0.76 16.80 -51.13
C LYS A 508 -0.31 17.82 -52.15
N ALA A 509 0.94 17.72 -52.59
CA ALA A 509 1.48 18.47 -53.71
C ALA A 509 2.13 17.49 -54.70
N THR A 510 1.65 17.49 -55.94
CA THR A 510 2.12 16.55 -56.97
C THR A 510 2.41 17.25 -58.28
N ARG A 511 3.32 16.67 -59.07
CA ARG A 511 3.58 17.03 -60.45
C ARG A 511 3.56 15.78 -61.30
N ALA A 512 2.77 15.75 -62.37
CA ALA A 512 2.79 14.64 -63.31
C ALA A 512 4.09 14.66 -64.15
N THR A 513 4.52 13.50 -64.65
CA THR A 513 5.68 13.38 -65.54
C THR A 513 5.52 14.29 -66.77
N GLY A 514 6.49 15.17 -67.03
CA GLY A 514 6.46 16.12 -68.14
C GLY A 514 5.57 17.36 -67.93
N ALA A 515 4.87 17.49 -66.79
CA ALA A 515 4.03 18.65 -66.50
C ALA A 515 4.86 19.84 -65.95
N THR A 516 4.47 21.06 -66.32
CA THR A 516 5.08 22.31 -65.85
C THR A 516 4.42 22.87 -64.57
N LYS A 517 3.21 22.42 -64.23
CA LYS A 517 2.45 22.87 -63.06
C LYS A 517 2.56 21.89 -61.88
N ALA A 518 2.53 22.42 -60.66
CA ALA A 518 2.29 21.65 -59.44
C ALA A 518 0.80 21.71 -59.06
N VAL A 519 0.23 20.59 -58.63
CA VAL A 519 -1.17 20.47 -58.20
C VAL A 519 -1.18 20.27 -56.69
N ILE A 520 -1.80 21.20 -55.97
CA ILE A 520 -1.93 21.21 -54.51
C ILE A 520 -3.37 20.87 -54.18
N THR A 521 -3.59 19.83 -53.39
CA THR A 521 -4.93 19.42 -52.94
C THR A 521 -4.95 19.26 -51.43
N PHE A 522 -6.03 19.65 -50.76
CA PHE A 522 -6.19 19.45 -49.31
C PHE A 522 -7.67 19.34 -48.94
N LYS A 523 -7.95 18.71 -47.81
CA LYS A 523 -9.27 18.68 -47.18
C LYS A 523 -9.45 19.90 -46.27
N ARG A 524 -10.66 20.43 -46.25
CA ARG A 524 -11.04 21.60 -45.45
C ARG A 524 -10.73 21.41 -43.96
N ALA A 525 -10.59 22.53 -43.23
CA ALA A 525 -10.64 22.51 -41.77
C ALA A 525 -12.05 22.17 -41.28
N CYS A 526 -12.16 21.55 -40.10
CA CYS A 526 -13.47 21.29 -39.51
C CYS A 526 -14.26 22.58 -39.26
N GLU A 527 -13.58 23.71 -39.03
CA GLU A 527 -14.19 25.02 -38.83
C GLU A 527 -14.48 25.78 -40.13
N ASP A 528 -14.24 25.23 -41.33
CA ASP A 528 -14.58 25.89 -42.62
C ASP A 528 -16.03 26.34 -42.67
N ASN A 529 -16.90 25.39 -42.33
CA ASN A 529 -18.32 25.63 -42.22
C ASN A 529 -18.70 26.34 -40.91
N TYR A 530 -17.82 27.03 -40.21
CA TYR A 530 -18.16 27.76 -38.99
C TYR A 530 -17.41 29.10 -38.88
N ALA A 531 -16.09 29.07 -38.81
CA ALA A 531 -15.22 30.19 -38.49
C ALA A 531 -14.12 30.47 -39.53
N CYS A 532 -13.64 29.48 -40.31
CA CYS A 532 -12.63 29.73 -41.34
C CYS A 532 -13.21 30.60 -42.46
N THR A 533 -12.52 31.67 -42.83
CA THR A 533 -12.90 32.57 -43.92
C THR A 533 -12.07 32.33 -45.18
N LYS A 534 -10.83 31.84 -45.04
CA LYS A 534 -9.94 31.54 -46.15
C LYS A 534 -8.84 30.54 -45.81
N TYR A 535 -8.23 29.98 -46.85
CA TYR A 535 -7.00 29.21 -46.81
C TYR A 535 -5.87 29.97 -47.47
N ASP A 536 -4.78 30.19 -46.73
CA ASP A 536 -3.56 30.79 -47.26
C ASP A 536 -2.59 29.67 -47.67
N ILE A 537 -2.19 29.66 -48.95
CA ILE A 537 -1.30 28.67 -49.57
C ILE A 537 0.06 29.31 -49.83
N TYR A 538 1.10 28.67 -49.30
CA TYR A 538 2.48 29.09 -49.36
C TYR A 538 3.33 28.12 -50.19
N ARG A 539 4.42 28.64 -50.74
CA ARG A 539 5.47 27.87 -51.41
C ARG A 539 6.84 28.26 -50.90
N LYS A 540 7.71 27.28 -50.73
CA LYS A 540 9.13 27.48 -50.39
C LYS A 540 10.01 26.71 -51.36
N CYS A 541 10.94 27.40 -52.01
CA CYS A 541 11.99 26.76 -52.82
C CYS A 541 13.04 26.16 -51.88
N LEU A 542 13.42 24.90 -52.09
CA LEU A 542 14.41 24.22 -51.26
C LEU A 542 15.82 24.28 -51.86
N ASP A 543 15.93 24.51 -53.17
CA ASP A 543 17.22 24.65 -53.85
C ASP A 543 17.18 25.66 -55.04
N PRO A 544 17.91 26.79 -54.95
CA PRO A 544 18.51 27.31 -53.72
C PRO A 544 17.42 27.59 -52.68
N LYS A 545 17.76 27.45 -51.39
CA LYS A 545 16.81 27.64 -50.30
C LYS A 545 16.28 29.08 -50.28
N GLY A 546 14.99 29.23 -50.56
CA GLY A 546 14.28 30.51 -50.56
C GLY A 546 13.39 30.71 -49.33
N PRO A 547 12.81 31.92 -49.15
CA PRO A 547 11.82 32.17 -48.13
C PRO A 547 10.50 31.42 -48.40
N LEU A 548 9.68 31.23 -47.35
CA LEU A 548 8.31 30.76 -47.49
C LEU A 548 7.45 31.93 -47.98
N THR A 549 6.85 31.82 -49.16
CA THR A 549 6.09 32.91 -49.80
C THR A 549 4.62 32.54 -49.91
N LEU A 550 3.71 33.43 -49.50
CA LEU A 550 2.28 33.30 -49.77
C LEU A 550 2.05 33.44 -51.28
N ILE A 551 1.50 32.41 -51.92
CA ILE A 551 1.26 32.39 -53.36
C ILE A 551 -0.22 32.48 -53.74
N LYS A 552 -1.13 32.09 -52.84
CA LYS A 552 -2.57 32.20 -53.07
C LYS A 552 -3.35 32.23 -51.76
N SER A 553 -4.44 32.98 -51.73
CA SER A 553 -5.52 32.77 -50.75
C SER A 553 -6.78 32.27 -51.47
N ILE A 554 -7.43 31.25 -50.92
CA ILE A 554 -8.69 30.69 -51.43
C ILE A 554 -9.78 30.94 -50.39
N THR A 555 -10.93 31.45 -50.81
CA THR A 555 -12.08 31.65 -49.91
C THR A 555 -12.57 30.29 -49.38
N ALA A 556 -12.79 30.22 -48.07
CA ALA A 556 -13.40 29.07 -47.43
C ALA A 556 -14.90 29.05 -47.81
N SER A 557 -15.24 28.14 -48.71
CA SER A 557 -16.56 27.99 -49.34
C SER A 557 -17.32 26.76 -48.83
N GLY A 558 -16.76 26.05 -47.84
CA GLY A 558 -17.35 24.83 -47.29
C GLY A 558 -17.20 23.58 -48.15
N GLN A 559 -16.38 23.59 -49.21
CA GLN A 559 -16.13 22.38 -50.00
C GLN A 559 -15.30 21.37 -49.23
N ASP A 560 -15.60 20.07 -49.36
CA ASP A 560 -14.89 19.01 -48.63
C ASP A 560 -13.38 18.95 -48.97
N SER A 561 -13.01 19.42 -50.17
CA SER A 561 -11.63 19.55 -50.60
C SER A 561 -11.43 20.76 -51.51
N TYR A 562 -10.19 21.26 -51.52
CA TYR A 562 -9.75 22.38 -52.34
C TYR A 562 -8.58 21.95 -53.21
N THR A 563 -8.50 22.54 -54.41
CA THR A 563 -7.41 22.30 -55.36
C THR A 563 -6.85 23.62 -55.87
N TYR A 564 -5.53 23.72 -55.96
CA TYR A 564 -4.82 24.85 -56.55
C TYR A 564 -3.73 24.36 -57.51
N ASN A 565 -3.62 25.00 -58.67
CA ASN A 565 -2.58 24.73 -59.66
C ASN A 565 -1.52 25.85 -59.61
N ASP A 566 -0.32 25.54 -59.15
CA ASP A 566 0.82 26.46 -59.18
C ASP A 566 1.60 26.29 -60.48
N THR A 567 1.45 27.26 -61.39
CA THR A 567 2.13 27.32 -62.69
C THR A 567 3.50 27.99 -62.61
N ALA A 568 3.85 28.64 -61.50
CA ALA A 568 5.10 29.38 -61.33
C ALA A 568 6.21 28.56 -60.65
N ALA A 569 5.93 27.29 -60.30
CA ALA A 569 6.93 26.39 -59.74
C ALA A 569 7.83 25.81 -60.84
N GLY A 570 9.11 26.18 -60.85
CA GLY A 570 10.08 25.77 -61.87
C GLY A 570 10.15 24.25 -62.06
N ALA A 571 10.31 23.79 -63.31
CA ALA A 571 10.16 22.38 -63.73
C ALA A 571 11.07 21.39 -62.96
N THR A 572 12.27 21.83 -62.58
CA THR A 572 13.32 21.00 -61.96
C THR A 572 13.60 21.35 -60.49
N LYS A 573 12.95 22.39 -59.94
CA LYS A 573 13.23 22.88 -58.59
C LYS A 573 12.40 22.13 -57.54
N PRO A 574 12.99 21.79 -56.36
CA PRO A 574 12.25 21.22 -55.26
C PRO A 574 11.49 22.29 -54.47
N TYR A 575 10.21 22.04 -54.20
CA TYR A 575 9.34 22.94 -53.42
C TYR A 575 8.62 22.23 -52.28
N ASP A 576 8.46 22.93 -51.15
CA ASP A 576 7.43 22.60 -50.16
C ASP A 576 6.24 23.54 -50.32
N TYR A 577 5.04 22.97 -50.19
CA TYR A 577 3.80 23.73 -50.11
C TYR A 577 3.24 23.66 -48.71
N SER A 578 2.86 24.81 -48.16
CA SER A 578 2.22 24.88 -46.85
C SER A 578 0.85 25.53 -46.95
N VAL A 579 -0.12 25.05 -46.20
CA VAL A 579 -1.48 25.61 -46.17
C VAL A 579 -1.90 25.82 -44.72
N ARG A 580 -2.54 26.95 -44.44
CA ARG A 580 -3.18 27.22 -43.15
C ARG A 580 -4.59 27.76 -43.34
N SER A 581 -5.41 27.51 -42.33
CA SER A 581 -6.77 28.00 -42.20
C SER A 581 -6.74 29.36 -41.48
N VAL A 582 -7.62 30.29 -41.88
CA VAL A 582 -7.63 31.67 -41.35
C VAL A 582 -9.04 32.09 -40.99
N ASN A 583 -9.21 32.72 -39.84
CA ASN A 583 -10.44 33.37 -39.37
C ASN A 583 -10.09 34.78 -38.85
N GLY A 584 -10.40 35.82 -39.62
CA GLY A 584 -9.99 37.18 -39.30
C GLY A 584 -8.48 37.29 -39.11
N THR A 585 -8.03 37.67 -37.90
CA THR A 585 -6.61 37.74 -37.52
C THR A 585 -6.06 36.43 -36.97
N ARG A 586 -6.90 35.44 -36.65
CA ARG A 586 -6.50 34.15 -36.08
C ARG A 586 -6.16 33.16 -37.19
N GLN A 587 -5.10 32.38 -36.97
CA GLN A 587 -4.50 31.52 -37.99
C GLN A 587 -4.15 30.15 -37.38
N SER A 588 -4.43 29.07 -38.11
CA SER A 588 -3.98 27.74 -37.73
C SER A 588 -2.46 27.59 -37.87
N ALA A 589 -1.90 26.52 -37.29
CA ALA A 589 -0.58 26.06 -37.69
C ALA A 589 -0.53 25.71 -39.20
N LEU A 590 0.65 25.80 -39.81
CA LEU A 590 0.88 25.43 -41.20
C LEU A 590 0.92 23.90 -41.36
N CYS A 591 0.06 23.34 -42.20
CA CYS A 591 0.22 22.00 -42.73
C CYS A 591 1.16 22.05 -43.93
N THR A 592 2.17 21.18 -44.02
CA THR A 592 3.20 21.25 -45.08
C THR A 592 3.36 19.91 -45.80
N ALA A 593 3.41 19.95 -47.13
CA ALA A 593 3.66 18.78 -47.98
C ALA A 593 4.75 19.07 -49.03
N PRO A 594 5.69 18.14 -49.25
CA PRO A 594 6.67 18.26 -50.32
C PRO A 594 6.03 18.06 -51.69
N LEU A 595 6.52 18.78 -52.71
CA LEU A 595 6.13 18.55 -54.10
C LEU A 595 6.72 17.23 -54.61
N LEU A 596 5.90 16.21 -54.77
CA LEU A 596 6.35 14.95 -55.37
C LEU A 596 6.50 15.09 -56.89
N ASN A 597 7.71 14.84 -57.40
CA ASN A 597 8.03 14.87 -58.82
C ASN A 597 8.60 13.52 -59.29
N PRO A 598 7.82 12.66 -59.98
CA PRO A 598 8.20 11.31 -60.40
C PRO A 598 9.31 11.27 -61.46
N ALA A 599 9.71 12.41 -62.04
CA ALA A 599 10.81 12.47 -62.99
C ALA A 599 12.21 12.33 -62.33
N LEU A 600 12.35 12.59 -61.03
CA LEU A 600 13.64 12.62 -60.33
C LEU A 600 14.05 11.23 -59.80
N THR A 601 15.34 10.89 -59.90
CA THR A 601 15.88 9.64 -59.31
C THR A 601 16.26 9.89 -57.85
N PRO A 602 15.76 9.10 -56.87
CA PRO A 602 16.13 9.24 -55.47
C PRO A 602 17.58 8.89 -55.14
N SER A 603 18.20 9.67 -54.27
CA SER A 603 19.47 9.38 -53.61
C SER A 603 19.29 8.38 -52.46
N PRO A 604 20.30 7.53 -52.18
CA PRO A 604 20.24 6.55 -51.11
C PRO A 604 20.13 7.21 -49.73
N PRO A 605 19.35 6.64 -48.79
CA PRO A 605 19.33 7.06 -47.38
C PRO A 605 20.70 6.95 -46.69
N THR A 606 20.88 7.63 -45.55
CA THR A 606 22.14 7.66 -44.78
C THR A 606 21.90 7.38 -43.29
N GLN A 607 22.96 7.22 -42.50
CA GLN A 607 22.89 6.97 -41.04
C GLN A 607 21.95 5.82 -40.64
N LEU A 608 22.14 4.67 -41.28
CA LEU A 608 21.37 3.46 -41.00
C LEU A 608 21.81 2.84 -39.66
N SER A 609 20.85 2.42 -38.84
CA SER A 609 21.11 1.61 -37.64
C SER A 609 19.97 0.64 -37.38
N ALA A 610 20.28 -0.62 -37.17
CA ALA A 610 19.35 -1.67 -36.79
C ALA A 610 19.75 -2.24 -35.43
N ARG A 611 18.80 -2.35 -34.50
CA ARG A 611 19.01 -2.94 -33.17
C ARG A 611 17.90 -3.93 -32.84
N ARG A 612 18.21 -4.99 -32.10
CA ARG A 612 17.15 -5.84 -31.52
C ARG A 612 16.31 -5.05 -30.52
N VAL A 613 15.04 -5.42 -30.39
CA VAL A 613 14.16 -4.83 -29.38
C VAL A 613 14.52 -5.47 -28.03
N ASN A 614 14.68 -4.65 -26.98
CA ASN A 614 15.07 -5.15 -25.65
C ASN A 614 14.06 -6.20 -25.17
N GLY A 615 14.56 -7.37 -24.78
CA GLY A 615 13.74 -8.48 -24.30
C GLY A 615 13.07 -9.33 -25.39
N ASP A 616 13.29 -9.06 -26.69
CA ASP A 616 12.65 -9.83 -27.77
C ASP A 616 13.64 -10.12 -28.93
N ALA A 617 14.17 -11.34 -28.94
CA ALA A 617 15.11 -11.83 -29.96
C ALA A 617 14.46 -12.12 -31.33
N THR A 618 13.13 -12.02 -31.44
CA THR A 618 12.42 -12.23 -32.71
C THR A 618 12.11 -10.92 -33.44
N ARG A 619 12.47 -9.77 -32.83
CA ARG A 619 12.14 -8.43 -33.34
C ARG A 619 13.34 -7.51 -33.43
N ALA A 620 13.28 -6.55 -34.35
CA ALA A 620 14.28 -5.50 -34.50
C ALA A 620 13.65 -4.14 -34.79
N ALA A 621 14.31 -3.08 -34.36
CA ALA A 621 14.04 -1.70 -34.75
C ALA A 621 15.15 -1.22 -35.70
N PHE A 622 14.78 -0.90 -36.93
CA PHE A 622 15.65 -0.36 -37.95
C PHE A 622 15.36 1.11 -38.19
N THR A 623 16.41 1.92 -38.34
CA THR A 623 16.35 3.38 -38.46
C THR A 623 17.26 3.87 -39.56
N TRP A 624 16.88 4.96 -40.21
CA TRP A 624 17.71 5.65 -41.21
C TRP A 624 17.36 7.13 -41.28
N THR A 625 18.27 7.90 -41.88
CA THR A 625 18.11 9.32 -42.18
C THR A 625 17.92 9.51 -43.68
N ARG A 626 17.00 10.39 -44.05
CA ARG A 626 16.75 10.78 -45.43
C ARG A 626 17.96 11.52 -46.01
N SER A 627 18.28 11.25 -47.27
CA SER A 627 19.34 11.99 -47.96
C SER A 627 19.01 13.49 -48.06
N THR A 628 19.99 14.34 -47.74
CA THR A 628 19.91 15.79 -47.95
C THR A 628 20.03 16.18 -49.41
N ALA A 629 20.56 15.29 -50.26
CA ALA A 629 20.74 15.49 -51.71
C ALA A 629 19.43 15.34 -52.50
N ASP A 630 18.36 14.81 -51.91
CA ASP A 630 17.06 14.67 -52.57
C ASP A 630 15.91 15.11 -51.67
N PRO A 631 15.65 16.43 -51.63
CA PRO A 631 14.58 16.93 -50.81
C PRO A 631 13.23 16.34 -51.22
N ASN A 632 12.90 16.11 -52.50
CA ASN A 632 11.51 15.87 -52.92
C ASN A 632 11.26 14.78 -53.99
N ALA A 633 12.22 13.88 -54.24
CA ALA A 633 11.99 12.72 -55.11
C ALA A 633 11.27 11.58 -54.37
N VAL A 634 11.54 11.37 -53.08
CA VAL A 634 11.11 10.14 -52.39
C VAL A 634 9.61 10.12 -52.05
N SER A 635 8.87 9.12 -52.52
CA SER A 635 7.48 8.86 -52.11
C SER A 635 7.40 7.90 -50.92
N HIS A 636 8.24 6.86 -50.89
CA HIS A 636 8.33 5.88 -49.81
C HIS A 636 9.72 5.22 -49.79
N TYR A 637 9.95 4.41 -48.77
CA TYR A 637 11.14 3.59 -48.61
C TYR A 637 10.77 2.11 -48.64
N LEU A 638 11.58 1.30 -49.30
CA LEU A 638 11.53 -0.16 -49.23
C LEU A 638 12.62 -0.63 -48.28
N VAL A 639 12.21 -1.30 -47.21
CA VAL A 639 13.12 -1.92 -46.23
C VAL A 639 13.34 -3.37 -46.63
N SER A 640 14.60 -3.76 -46.78
CA SER A 640 15.01 -5.13 -47.04
C SER A 640 15.80 -5.71 -45.87
N ARG A 641 15.74 -7.03 -45.70
CA ARG A 641 16.55 -7.81 -44.75
C ARG A 641 17.26 -8.96 -45.49
N ARG A 642 18.37 -9.45 -44.97
CA ARG A 642 18.93 -10.77 -45.30
C ARG A 642 19.53 -11.43 -44.06
N CYS A 643 19.42 -12.76 -43.96
CA CYS A 643 20.17 -13.52 -42.97
C CYS A 643 21.61 -13.70 -43.46
N THR A 644 22.60 -13.24 -42.69
CA THR A 644 24.01 -13.40 -43.03
C THR A 644 24.61 -14.67 -42.48
N THR A 645 24.06 -15.23 -41.39
CA THR A 645 24.52 -16.52 -40.85
C THR A 645 24.30 -17.66 -41.85
N ASP A 646 23.13 -17.69 -42.49
CA ASP A 646 22.79 -18.76 -43.44
C ASP A 646 23.00 -18.35 -44.91
N SER A 647 23.68 -17.23 -45.15
CA SER A 647 23.90 -16.67 -46.49
C SER A 647 22.62 -16.50 -47.32
N GLY A 648 21.50 -16.16 -46.66
CA GLY A 648 20.21 -15.99 -47.31
C GLY A 648 20.15 -14.78 -48.27
N PRO A 649 19.23 -14.80 -49.26
CA PRO A 649 19.04 -13.69 -50.18
C PRO A 649 18.44 -12.45 -49.49
N TRP A 650 18.44 -11.32 -50.18
CA TRP A 650 17.71 -10.12 -49.73
C TRP A 650 16.21 -10.28 -49.98
N GLU A 651 15.41 -10.00 -48.97
CA GLU A 651 13.95 -9.96 -48.99
C GLU A 651 13.47 -8.55 -48.64
N ASP A 652 12.44 -8.03 -49.31
CA ASP A 652 11.78 -6.78 -48.92
C ASP A 652 10.76 -7.07 -47.82
N VAL A 653 11.04 -6.59 -46.60
CA VAL A 653 10.27 -6.89 -45.38
C VAL A 653 9.25 -5.81 -45.03
N GLY A 654 9.32 -4.64 -45.68
CA GLY A 654 8.32 -3.62 -45.46
C GLY A 654 8.46 -2.37 -46.31
N THR A 655 7.38 -1.58 -46.32
CA THR A 655 7.30 -0.29 -47.01
C THR A 655 6.99 0.80 -46.00
N VAL A 656 7.80 1.87 -45.97
CA VAL A 656 7.59 3.02 -45.08
C VAL A 656 7.29 4.28 -45.89
N PRO A 657 6.07 4.85 -45.80
CA PRO A 657 5.73 6.06 -46.53
C PRO A 657 6.54 7.25 -46.02
N ARG A 658 6.84 8.19 -46.92
CA ARG A 658 7.48 9.45 -46.52
C ARG A 658 6.48 10.31 -45.74
N SER A 659 6.88 10.84 -44.58
CA SER A 659 6.03 11.68 -43.73
C SER A 659 6.55 13.11 -43.65
N GLY A 660 5.86 14.05 -44.31
CA GLY A 660 6.09 15.50 -44.19
C GLY A 660 7.56 15.94 -44.24
N THR A 661 8.00 16.61 -43.17
CA THR A 661 9.36 17.15 -42.98
C THR A 661 10.33 16.16 -42.30
N ALA A 662 9.89 14.94 -42.00
CA ALA A 662 10.70 13.98 -41.25
C ALA A 662 12.03 13.70 -41.97
N THR A 663 13.12 13.87 -41.22
CA THR A 663 14.48 13.58 -41.66
C THR A 663 14.94 12.21 -41.19
N LYS A 664 14.35 11.65 -40.12
CA LYS A 664 14.63 10.32 -39.59
C LYS A 664 13.39 9.43 -39.69
N TYR A 665 13.61 8.16 -39.99
CA TYR A 665 12.58 7.14 -40.19
C TYR A 665 12.93 5.90 -39.38
N THR A 666 11.89 5.18 -38.94
CA THR A 666 12.00 3.95 -38.17
C THR A 666 11.10 2.86 -38.80
N PHE A 667 11.49 1.61 -38.65
CA PHE A 667 10.75 0.43 -39.07
C PHE A 667 10.95 -0.68 -38.04
N SER A 668 9.86 -1.34 -37.63
CA SER A 668 9.91 -2.48 -36.73
C SER A 668 9.72 -3.76 -37.53
N ASP A 669 10.70 -4.66 -37.44
CA ASP A 669 10.68 -5.96 -38.09
C ASP A 669 10.41 -7.08 -37.07
N SER A 670 9.78 -8.17 -37.52
CA SER A 670 9.41 -9.33 -36.71
C SER A 670 9.69 -10.65 -37.45
N GLY A 671 9.59 -11.78 -36.74
CA GLY A 671 9.84 -13.11 -37.32
C GLY A 671 11.32 -13.40 -37.57
N LEU A 672 12.23 -12.73 -36.87
CA LEU A 672 13.65 -13.04 -36.88
C LEU A 672 13.90 -14.36 -36.16
N GLN A 673 14.82 -15.16 -36.67
CA GLN A 673 15.28 -16.37 -36.01
C GLN A 673 16.31 -16.01 -34.93
N GLU A 674 16.19 -16.69 -33.79
CA GLU A 674 17.13 -16.56 -32.69
C GLU A 674 18.54 -16.99 -33.12
N TYR A 675 19.56 -16.36 -32.55
CA TYR A 675 20.98 -16.64 -32.84
C TYR A 675 21.45 -16.45 -34.29
N LYS A 676 20.61 -15.92 -35.18
CA LYS A 676 21.00 -15.56 -36.54
C LYS A 676 21.42 -14.09 -36.64
N ALA A 677 22.46 -13.84 -37.42
CA ALA A 677 22.91 -12.52 -37.80
C ALA A 677 22.17 -12.06 -39.05
N TYR A 678 21.82 -10.77 -39.08
CA TYR A 678 21.07 -10.15 -40.17
C TYR A 678 21.73 -8.85 -40.62
N GLN A 679 21.52 -8.50 -41.89
CA GLN A 679 21.75 -7.17 -42.43
C GLN A 679 20.42 -6.56 -42.86
N TYR A 680 20.27 -5.27 -42.60
CA TYR A 680 19.16 -4.46 -43.06
C TYR A 680 19.64 -3.49 -44.13
N GLY A 681 18.78 -3.21 -45.10
CA GLY A 681 19.02 -2.20 -46.11
C GLY A 681 17.75 -1.45 -46.44
N VAL A 682 17.89 -0.25 -47.00
CA VAL A 682 16.74 0.56 -47.39
C VAL A 682 16.97 1.21 -48.74
N ARG A 683 15.96 1.22 -49.61
CA ARG A 683 15.95 1.97 -50.87
C ARG A 683 14.93 3.09 -50.78
N ALA A 684 15.28 4.28 -51.25
CA ALA A 684 14.34 5.36 -51.47
C ALA A 684 13.67 5.17 -52.85
N VAL A 685 12.35 5.34 -52.92
CA VAL A 685 11.55 5.06 -54.13
C VAL A 685 10.84 6.32 -54.61
N ASN A 686 10.77 6.50 -55.93
CA ASN A 686 10.00 7.54 -56.60
C ASN A 686 9.39 7.01 -57.91
N GLY A 687 8.08 6.74 -57.91
CA GLY A 687 7.44 6.05 -59.04
C GLY A 687 8.13 4.71 -59.31
N ALA A 688 8.58 4.51 -60.56
CA ALA A 688 9.33 3.32 -60.97
C ALA A 688 10.83 3.37 -60.65
N LYS A 689 11.37 4.50 -60.17
CA LYS A 689 12.80 4.70 -59.90
C LYS A 689 13.12 4.40 -58.44
N GLN A 690 14.27 3.75 -58.20
CA GLN A 690 14.77 3.44 -56.85
C GLN A 690 16.23 3.87 -56.70
N SER A 691 16.61 4.27 -55.49
CA SER A 691 18.02 4.49 -55.14
C SER A 691 18.79 3.16 -55.06
N THR A 692 20.13 3.26 -54.96
CA THR A 692 20.93 2.15 -54.43
C THR A 692 20.53 1.80 -53.00
N ARG A 693 20.85 0.58 -52.53
CA ARG A 693 20.51 0.06 -51.19
C ARG A 693 21.72 0.18 -50.24
N PRO A 694 21.85 1.27 -49.46
CA PRO A 694 22.72 1.27 -48.28
C PRO A 694 22.28 0.20 -47.28
N VAL A 695 23.24 -0.34 -46.52
CA VAL A 695 23.02 -1.44 -45.58
C VAL A 695 23.70 -1.18 -44.22
N CYS A 696 23.17 -1.76 -43.15
CA CYS A 696 23.83 -1.87 -41.85
C CYS A 696 23.62 -3.28 -41.27
N ALA A 697 24.52 -3.71 -40.38
CA ALA A 697 24.32 -4.94 -39.62
C ALA A 697 23.26 -4.73 -38.53
N LEU A 698 22.47 -5.78 -38.24
CA LEU A 698 21.64 -5.83 -37.05
C LEU A 698 22.55 -5.90 -35.82
N GLN A 699 22.48 -4.88 -34.98
CA GLN A 699 23.13 -4.88 -33.68
C GLN A 699 22.30 -5.77 -32.74
N ASN A 700 22.88 -6.91 -32.36
CA ASN A 700 22.35 -7.75 -31.30
C ASN A 700 22.67 -7.06 -29.96
N ALA A 701 21.65 -6.74 -29.17
CA ALA A 701 21.87 -6.78 -27.72
C ALA A 701 21.89 -8.26 -27.31
N GLN A 702 22.75 -8.61 -26.34
CA GLN A 702 22.85 -9.90 -25.62
C GLN A 702 24.05 -10.81 -25.92
N TYR A 703 25.25 -10.30 -25.62
CA TYR A 703 26.18 -10.79 -24.59
C TYR A 703 27.28 -9.73 -24.48
N ASP A 704 27.26 -8.90 -23.44
CA ASP A 704 28.36 -7.96 -23.18
C ASP A 704 29.29 -8.56 -22.11
N PRO A 705 30.51 -9.01 -22.46
CA PRO A 705 31.44 -9.58 -21.48
C PRO A 705 31.97 -8.55 -20.47
N ASN A 706 31.69 -7.25 -20.67
CA ASN A 706 32.16 -6.17 -19.81
C ASN A 706 31.10 -5.68 -18.81
N VAL A 707 29.84 -6.11 -18.94
CA VAL A 707 28.77 -5.73 -18.01
C VAL A 707 28.94 -6.48 -16.70
N THR A 708 28.96 -5.73 -15.60
CA THR A 708 28.77 -6.29 -14.27
C THR A 708 27.29 -6.66 -14.10
N PRO A 709 26.93 -7.93 -13.91
CA PRO A 709 25.54 -8.34 -13.80
C PRO A 709 24.88 -7.73 -12.55
N ARG A 710 23.57 -7.49 -12.62
CA ARG A 710 22.74 -7.21 -11.44
C ARG A 710 22.49 -8.50 -10.67
N ALA A 711 22.29 -8.36 -9.36
CA ALA A 711 22.00 -9.49 -8.48
C ALA A 711 20.68 -10.16 -8.89
N PRO A 712 20.54 -11.49 -8.67
CA PRO A 712 19.23 -12.12 -8.73
C PRO A 712 18.31 -11.54 -7.64
N THR A 713 17.00 -11.63 -7.86
CA THR A 713 15.99 -11.18 -6.88
C THR A 713 15.32 -12.38 -6.24
N ASP A 714 14.53 -12.13 -5.19
CA ASP A 714 13.64 -13.13 -4.58
C ASP A 714 14.38 -14.41 -4.17
N LEU A 715 15.59 -14.25 -3.64
CA LEU A 715 16.35 -15.35 -3.05
C LEU A 715 15.62 -15.79 -1.78
N ILE A 716 15.10 -16.99 -1.80
CA ILE A 716 14.35 -17.61 -0.71
C ILE A 716 15.08 -18.90 -0.34
N ALA A 717 15.30 -19.10 0.94
CA ALA A 717 15.73 -20.38 1.49
C ALA A 717 14.59 -20.92 2.36
N SER A 718 14.17 -22.16 2.12
CA SER A 718 13.11 -22.80 2.90
C SER A 718 13.53 -24.19 3.39
N ARG A 719 13.03 -24.58 4.56
CA ARG A 719 13.09 -25.96 5.08
C ARG A 719 11.67 -26.50 5.17
N ASN A 720 11.48 -27.80 4.92
CA ASN A 720 10.24 -28.48 5.30
C ASN A 720 10.22 -28.68 6.83
N ASN A 721 9.06 -28.50 7.45
CA ASN A 721 8.87 -28.40 8.90
C ASN A 721 9.00 -29.76 9.65
N THR A 722 9.99 -30.58 9.29
CA THR A 722 10.19 -31.94 9.79
C THR A 722 11.45 -32.03 10.63
N ILE A 723 11.35 -32.67 11.80
CA ILE A 723 12.43 -32.82 12.78
C ILE A 723 13.65 -33.52 12.14
N GLY A 724 14.84 -32.93 12.29
CA GLY A 724 16.12 -33.56 11.92
C GLY A 724 16.57 -33.38 10.46
N MET A 725 16.00 -32.44 9.71
CA MET A 725 16.38 -32.23 8.31
C MET A 725 17.74 -31.55 8.14
N THR A 726 18.56 -32.15 7.28
CA THR A 726 19.93 -31.74 6.92
C THR A 726 19.99 -31.03 5.55
N LYS A 727 18.86 -30.51 5.05
CA LYS A 727 18.73 -29.94 3.70
C LYS A 727 17.88 -28.66 3.68
N ALA A 728 18.09 -27.81 2.68
CA ALA A 728 17.28 -26.62 2.40
C ALA A 728 17.02 -26.47 0.90
N GLU A 729 15.83 -25.98 0.56
CA GLU A 729 15.49 -25.62 -0.82
C GLU A 729 15.73 -24.12 -1.02
N ILE A 730 16.55 -23.78 -1.99
CA ILE A 730 16.92 -22.41 -2.35
C ILE A 730 16.27 -22.07 -3.68
N THR A 731 15.47 -21.02 -3.73
CA THR A 731 14.89 -20.51 -4.98
C THR A 731 15.31 -19.07 -5.21
N LEU A 732 15.48 -18.66 -6.46
CA LEU A 732 15.77 -17.28 -6.84
C LEU A 732 15.12 -16.93 -8.16
N HIS A 733 14.70 -15.68 -8.31
CA HIS A 733 14.31 -15.12 -9.60
C HIS A 733 15.54 -14.67 -10.36
N LYS A 734 15.49 -14.79 -11.69
CA LYS A 734 16.62 -14.47 -12.54
C LYS A 734 17.09 -13.03 -12.34
N SER A 735 18.39 -12.83 -12.47
CA SER A 735 18.95 -11.50 -12.70
C SER A 735 18.27 -10.87 -13.94
N PRO A 736 17.94 -9.57 -13.91
CA PRO A 736 17.51 -8.86 -15.11
C PRO A 736 18.52 -8.93 -16.28
N ASP A 737 19.78 -9.29 -15.98
CA ASP A 737 20.86 -9.46 -16.96
C ASP A 737 21.06 -10.91 -17.41
N ASP A 738 20.22 -11.85 -16.97
CA ASP A 738 20.19 -13.22 -17.47
C ASP A 738 20.04 -13.23 -19.00
N LYS A 739 20.89 -14.01 -19.69
CA LYS A 739 21.11 -14.04 -21.14
C LYS A 739 21.76 -12.80 -21.77
N SER A 740 21.77 -11.62 -21.13
CA SER A 740 22.44 -10.39 -21.64
C SER A 740 23.85 -10.13 -21.13
N GLY A 741 24.15 -10.58 -19.91
CA GLY A 741 25.34 -10.21 -19.15
C GLY A 741 25.51 -11.01 -17.86
N CYS A 742 24.79 -12.11 -17.68
CA CYS A 742 24.97 -13.10 -16.63
C CYS A 742 25.07 -14.48 -17.29
N THR A 743 26.14 -15.23 -16.98
CA THR A 743 26.40 -16.59 -17.48
C THR A 743 26.09 -17.67 -16.45
N GLN A 744 26.15 -17.35 -15.16
CA GLN A 744 25.90 -18.30 -14.07
C GLN A 744 25.57 -17.58 -12.75
N TYR A 745 24.93 -18.29 -11.82
CA TYR A 745 24.76 -17.90 -10.43
C TYR A 745 25.63 -18.80 -9.56
N LYS A 746 26.36 -18.21 -8.61
CA LYS A 746 27.02 -18.96 -7.53
C LYS A 746 26.26 -18.75 -6.23
N LEU A 747 26.02 -19.86 -5.55
CA LEU A 747 25.34 -19.90 -4.27
C LEU A 747 26.35 -20.13 -3.15
N TYR A 748 26.18 -19.39 -2.07
CA TYR A 748 27.02 -19.42 -0.89
C TYR A 748 26.19 -19.61 0.36
N ARG A 749 26.79 -20.20 1.39
CA ARG A 749 26.21 -20.40 2.72
C ARG A 749 27.21 -20.03 3.80
N ARG A 750 26.75 -19.48 4.92
CA ARG A 750 27.55 -19.33 6.15
C ARG A 750 26.69 -19.51 7.40
N THR A 751 27.29 -19.89 8.52
CA THR A 751 26.59 -19.98 9.82
C THR A 751 26.44 -18.61 10.47
N ILE A 752 25.29 -18.37 11.10
CA ILE A 752 24.96 -17.19 11.91
C ILE A 752 24.38 -17.67 13.26
N PRO A 753 24.20 -16.83 14.32
CA PRO A 753 24.59 -15.42 14.49
C PRO A 753 26.10 -15.23 14.77
N PRO A 754 26.61 -13.99 14.98
CA PRO A 754 28.04 -13.72 15.16
C PRO A 754 28.72 -14.52 16.29
N PRO A 755 30.00 -14.92 16.11
CA PRO A 755 30.87 -14.60 14.98
C PRO A 755 30.43 -15.38 13.72
N TYR A 756 30.28 -14.64 12.62
CA TYR A 756 29.83 -15.24 11.36
C TYR A 756 30.84 -16.29 10.89
N GLY A 757 30.34 -17.44 10.45
CA GLY A 757 31.15 -18.43 9.75
C GLY A 757 31.69 -17.87 8.43
N ALA A 758 32.75 -18.49 7.90
CA ALA A 758 33.22 -18.19 6.55
C ALA A 758 32.15 -18.56 5.52
N TRP A 759 32.09 -17.84 4.40
CA TRP A 759 31.26 -18.20 3.26
C TRP A 759 31.80 -19.45 2.58
N GLU A 760 30.93 -20.44 2.40
CA GLU A 760 31.16 -21.68 1.67
C GLU A 760 30.38 -21.63 0.36
N GLU A 761 31.02 -21.92 -0.78
CA GLU A 761 30.32 -22.06 -2.07
C GLU A 761 29.59 -23.41 -2.09
N ILE A 762 28.25 -23.38 -2.14
CA ILE A 762 27.42 -24.58 -2.06
C ILE A 762 26.96 -25.07 -3.41
N GLY A 763 26.96 -24.24 -4.47
CA GLY A 763 26.48 -24.64 -5.78
C GLY A 763 26.62 -23.58 -6.87
N VAL A 764 26.54 -24.02 -8.13
CA VAL A 764 26.56 -23.16 -9.33
C VAL A 764 25.39 -23.52 -10.23
N ILE A 765 24.64 -22.52 -10.67
CA ILE A 765 23.49 -22.68 -11.59
C ILE A 765 23.79 -21.93 -12.89
N PRO A 766 23.77 -22.59 -14.06
CA PRO A 766 23.89 -21.90 -15.35
C PRO A 766 22.72 -20.93 -15.59
N ALA A 767 23.00 -19.74 -16.09
CA ALA A 767 21.98 -18.76 -16.44
C ALA A 767 21.34 -19.12 -17.79
N THR A 768 20.21 -19.84 -17.75
CA THR A 768 19.46 -20.34 -18.93
C THR A 768 18.29 -19.44 -19.33
N GLY A 769 18.16 -18.25 -18.72
CA GLY A 769 17.04 -17.32 -18.82
C GLY A 769 15.69 -17.87 -18.40
N SER A 770 15.67 -18.88 -17.54
CA SER A 770 14.46 -19.33 -16.85
C SER A 770 13.99 -18.21 -15.90
N ALA A 771 12.69 -18.02 -15.73
CA ALA A 771 12.18 -16.97 -14.82
C ALA A 771 12.66 -17.18 -13.38
N GLN A 772 12.81 -18.44 -12.98
CA GLN A 772 13.25 -18.85 -11.66
C GLN A 772 14.25 -20.01 -11.75
N TYR A 773 15.06 -20.14 -10.71
CA TYR A 773 15.98 -21.25 -10.50
C TYR A 773 15.79 -21.82 -9.10
N ALA A 774 16.08 -23.12 -8.95
CA ALA A 774 16.02 -23.83 -7.68
C ALA A 774 17.31 -24.62 -7.44
N TYR A 775 17.70 -24.77 -6.18
CA TYR A 775 18.86 -25.52 -5.73
C TYR A 775 18.61 -26.15 -4.36
N THR A 776 18.89 -27.44 -4.22
CA THR A 776 18.78 -28.14 -2.94
C THR A 776 20.13 -28.19 -2.26
N ASP A 777 20.29 -27.45 -1.17
CA ASP A 777 21.46 -27.53 -0.29
C ASP A 777 21.35 -28.72 0.67
N THR A 778 22.48 -29.36 0.98
CA THR A 778 22.54 -30.56 1.83
C THR A 778 23.68 -30.51 2.85
N GLY A 779 23.61 -31.34 3.89
CA GLY A 779 24.64 -31.40 4.94
C GLY A 779 24.53 -30.31 6.02
N LEU A 780 23.35 -29.71 6.21
CA LEU A 780 23.11 -28.70 7.24
C LEU A 780 23.15 -29.32 8.64
N ALA A 781 23.77 -28.61 9.57
CA ALA A 781 23.70 -28.89 11.00
C ALA A 781 22.32 -28.48 11.54
N SER A 782 21.72 -29.35 12.35
CA SER A 782 20.35 -29.20 12.85
C SER A 782 20.18 -28.10 13.91
N SER A 783 21.26 -27.52 14.43
CA SER A 783 21.27 -26.50 15.49
C SER A 783 21.90 -25.17 15.05
N LYS A 784 21.97 -24.92 13.74
CA LYS A 784 22.59 -23.72 13.19
C LYS A 784 21.64 -23.00 12.25
N ASP A 785 21.61 -21.69 12.40
CA ASP A 785 21.06 -20.77 11.42
C ASP A 785 22.08 -20.52 10.34
N TYR A 786 21.57 -20.31 9.13
CA TYR A 786 22.41 -20.08 7.96
C TYR A 786 21.98 -18.82 7.25
N GLN A 787 22.94 -18.09 6.71
CA GLN A 787 22.67 -17.09 5.70
C GLN A 787 23.12 -17.61 4.35
N TYR A 788 22.27 -17.45 3.35
CA TYR A 788 22.55 -17.80 1.96
C TYR A 788 22.81 -16.54 1.15
N GLY A 789 23.77 -16.64 0.24
CA GLY A 789 24.13 -15.59 -0.70
C GLY A 789 24.05 -16.10 -2.13
N ALA A 790 23.37 -15.39 -3.02
CA ALA A 790 23.40 -15.66 -4.44
C ALA A 790 24.07 -14.50 -5.19
N VAL A 791 25.03 -14.84 -6.04
CA VAL A 791 25.80 -13.87 -6.81
C VAL A 791 25.71 -14.25 -8.29
N ALA A 792 25.27 -13.30 -9.13
CA ALA A 792 25.31 -13.45 -10.57
C ALA A 792 26.72 -13.17 -11.09
N PHE A 793 27.18 -13.97 -12.06
CA PHE A 793 28.50 -13.86 -12.66
C PHE A 793 28.40 -13.68 -14.16
N ASN A 794 29.30 -12.86 -14.71
CA ASN A 794 29.57 -12.77 -16.14
C ASN A 794 31.00 -13.25 -16.40
N GLY A 795 31.14 -14.45 -16.94
CA GLY A 795 32.43 -15.12 -17.00
C GLY A 795 33.00 -15.39 -15.60
N SER A 796 34.33 -15.34 -15.45
CA SER A 796 35.02 -15.70 -14.21
C SER A 796 35.37 -14.51 -13.29
N THR A 797 35.24 -13.27 -13.75
CA THR A 797 35.82 -12.10 -13.03
C THR A 797 34.84 -10.98 -12.70
N LYS A 798 33.64 -10.96 -13.28
CA LYS A 798 32.64 -9.91 -13.06
C LYS A 798 31.45 -10.49 -12.30
N GLN A 799 31.13 -9.89 -11.16
CA GLN A 799 30.11 -10.41 -10.24
C GLN A 799 29.18 -9.29 -9.78
N SER A 800 27.92 -9.63 -9.55
CA SER A 800 26.93 -8.73 -8.96
C SER A 800 27.21 -8.47 -7.47
N GLY A 801 26.41 -7.58 -6.87
CA GLY A 801 26.19 -7.63 -5.42
C GLY A 801 25.60 -8.97 -4.99
N THR A 802 25.67 -9.28 -3.70
CA THR A 802 25.14 -10.53 -3.14
C THR A 802 23.68 -10.34 -2.75
N ALA A 803 22.78 -11.10 -3.39
CA ALA A 803 21.43 -11.28 -2.87
C ALA A 803 21.51 -12.17 -1.63
N LEU A 804 20.89 -11.75 -0.54
CA LEU A 804 20.98 -12.44 0.74
C LEU A 804 19.61 -12.90 1.18
N THR A 805 19.57 -14.08 1.80
CA THR A 805 18.40 -14.56 2.54
C THR A 805 18.89 -15.32 3.76
N THR A 806 18.05 -15.39 4.78
CA THR A 806 18.40 -16.08 6.02
C THR A 806 17.50 -17.28 6.17
N LEU A 807 18.12 -18.42 6.45
CA LEU A 807 17.45 -19.63 6.84
C LEU A 807 17.65 -19.82 8.34
N THR A 808 16.71 -19.27 9.10
CA THR A 808 16.62 -19.56 10.53
C THR A 808 16.03 -20.94 10.74
N ASN A 809 16.42 -21.58 11.82
CA ASN A 809 15.74 -22.78 12.29
C ASN A 809 14.31 -22.36 12.71
N PRO A 810 13.25 -23.02 12.21
CA PRO A 810 11.89 -22.70 12.66
C PRO A 810 11.78 -22.93 14.18
N THR A 811 11.17 -21.98 14.89
CA THR A 811 10.91 -22.06 16.32
C THR A 811 9.95 -23.20 16.62
N VAL A 812 10.48 -24.26 17.22
CA VAL A 812 9.67 -25.36 17.76
C VAL A 812 9.15 -24.91 19.11
N THR A 813 7.84 -25.01 19.37
CA THR A 813 7.29 -24.77 20.72
C THR A 813 8.09 -25.61 21.73
N PRO A 814 8.65 -25.00 22.79
CA PRO A 814 9.32 -25.74 23.85
C PRO A 814 8.43 -26.86 24.37
N ALA A 815 8.95 -28.10 24.44
CA ALA A 815 8.25 -29.15 25.15
C ALA A 815 8.37 -28.84 26.66
N PRO A 816 7.37 -29.20 27.49
CA PRO A 816 7.51 -29.08 28.93
C PRO A 816 8.78 -29.77 29.43
N PRO A 817 9.43 -29.26 30.49
CA PRO A 817 10.53 -29.95 31.15
C PRO A 817 10.15 -31.41 31.44
N ALA A 818 11.08 -32.34 31.25
CA ALA A 818 10.73 -33.77 31.34
C ALA A 818 10.29 -34.16 32.76
N ASP A 819 10.85 -33.49 33.76
CA ASP A 819 10.47 -33.61 35.16
C ASP A 819 10.96 -32.41 35.98
N LEU A 820 10.43 -32.28 37.20
CA LEU A 820 10.93 -31.39 38.25
C LEU A 820 11.13 -32.25 39.50
N VAL A 821 12.33 -32.23 40.08
CA VAL A 821 12.68 -33.01 41.27
C VAL A 821 12.98 -32.06 42.41
N LEU A 822 12.37 -32.30 43.57
CA LEU A 822 12.51 -31.49 44.78
C LEU A 822 13.09 -32.36 45.90
N GLU A 823 14.20 -31.93 46.49
CA GLU A 823 14.83 -32.61 47.63
C GLU A 823 15.16 -31.62 48.75
N ASP A 824 15.05 -32.06 50.00
CA ASP A 824 15.45 -31.24 51.14
C ASP A 824 16.97 -31.04 51.16
N TYR A 825 17.40 -29.78 51.15
CA TYR A 825 18.83 -29.46 51.10
C TYR A 825 19.38 -29.18 52.50
N GLY A 826 19.88 -30.24 53.15
CA GLY A 826 20.44 -30.19 54.50
C GLY A 826 19.39 -30.38 55.62
N THR A 827 19.81 -30.28 56.88
CA THR A 827 18.97 -30.64 58.04
C THR A 827 18.24 -29.47 58.69
N SER A 828 18.29 -28.26 58.11
CA SER A 828 17.74 -27.04 58.73
C SER A 828 16.26 -26.80 58.41
N GLY A 829 15.71 -27.43 57.37
CA GLY A 829 14.33 -27.18 56.93
C GLY A 829 14.11 -25.79 56.33
N THR A 830 15.17 -25.13 55.88
CA THR A 830 15.13 -23.75 55.36
C THR A 830 15.63 -23.64 53.92
N ARG A 831 15.90 -24.79 53.27
CA ARG A 831 16.43 -24.87 51.91
C ARG A 831 15.89 -26.10 51.19
N VAL A 832 15.61 -25.95 49.89
CA VAL A 832 15.21 -27.03 48.99
C VAL A 832 16.13 -26.98 47.78
N GLU A 833 16.63 -28.15 47.38
CA GLU A 833 17.30 -28.34 46.10
C GLU A 833 16.25 -28.70 45.05
N VAL A 834 16.27 -27.92 43.97
CA VAL A 834 15.38 -28.05 42.83
C VAL A 834 16.21 -28.50 41.64
N THR A 835 15.89 -29.66 41.09
CA THR A 835 16.50 -30.17 39.85
C THR A 835 15.47 -30.18 38.73
N ILE A 836 15.71 -29.38 37.70
CA ILE A 836 14.93 -29.35 36.47
C ILE A 836 15.51 -30.40 35.54
N VAL A 837 14.71 -31.37 35.09
CA VAL A 837 15.12 -32.30 34.03
C VAL A 837 14.78 -31.66 32.69
N ALA A 838 15.80 -31.46 31.86
CA ALA A 838 15.70 -30.68 30.64
C ALA A 838 14.60 -31.20 29.70
N SER A 839 13.98 -30.29 28.95
CA SER A 839 12.98 -30.63 27.96
C SER A 839 13.55 -31.56 26.88
N PRO A 840 12.76 -32.50 26.31
CA PRO A 840 13.22 -33.38 25.22
C PRO A 840 13.67 -32.65 23.95
N ASN A 841 13.27 -31.38 23.78
CA ASN A 841 13.72 -30.49 22.71
C ASN A 841 14.62 -29.35 23.21
N ASP A 842 15.19 -29.45 24.41
CA ASP A 842 16.15 -28.49 24.96
C ASP A 842 17.31 -28.19 24.00
N PRO A 843 17.97 -29.19 23.36
CA PRO A 843 19.04 -28.93 22.40
C PRO A 843 18.57 -28.33 21.06
N ARG A 844 17.26 -28.09 20.88
CA ARG A 844 16.61 -27.78 19.59
C ARG A 844 15.71 -26.55 19.60
N GLY A 845 15.20 -26.11 20.75
CA GLY A 845 14.13 -25.11 20.77
C GLY A 845 13.81 -24.47 22.12
N VAL A 846 14.66 -24.63 23.13
CA VAL A 846 14.53 -23.95 24.43
C VAL A 846 15.72 -23.02 24.59
N THR A 847 15.48 -21.76 24.93
CA THR A 847 16.54 -20.78 25.24
C THR A 847 16.71 -20.61 26.74
N ASP A 848 15.67 -20.82 27.53
CA ASP A 848 15.66 -20.58 28.98
C ASP A 848 14.67 -21.49 29.72
N TYR A 849 14.88 -21.62 31.03
CA TYR A 849 13.89 -22.15 31.98
C TYR A 849 13.48 -21.08 33.00
N GLY A 850 12.17 -20.94 33.21
CA GLY A 850 11.60 -20.12 34.27
C GLY A 850 11.19 -20.99 35.46
N LEU A 851 11.76 -20.74 36.64
CA LEU A 851 11.43 -21.45 37.89
C LEU A 851 10.63 -20.55 38.83
N PHE A 852 9.48 -21.05 39.27
CA PHE A 852 8.51 -20.33 40.10
C PHE A 852 8.25 -21.09 41.40
N ARG A 853 7.87 -20.34 42.44
CA ARG A 853 7.47 -20.86 43.75
C ARG A 853 6.23 -20.14 44.27
N ARG A 854 5.39 -20.84 45.04
CA ARG A 854 4.36 -20.24 45.89
C ARG A 854 4.24 -20.95 47.22
N MET A 855 3.77 -20.25 48.26
CA MET A 855 3.28 -20.89 49.48
C MET A 855 1.90 -21.48 49.22
N ILE A 856 1.57 -22.61 49.84
CA ILE A 856 0.23 -23.21 49.72
C ILE A 856 -0.72 -22.68 50.80
N ASN A 857 -0.20 -22.39 51.99
CA ASN A 857 -1.00 -21.98 53.14
C ASN A 857 -0.26 -20.88 53.95
N PRO A 858 -0.61 -19.59 53.77
CA PRO A 858 -1.59 -19.07 52.81
C PRO A 858 -1.07 -19.15 51.36
N ASP A 859 -1.97 -19.23 50.37
CA ASP A 859 -1.60 -19.18 48.95
C ASP A 859 -1.17 -17.75 48.57
N THR A 860 0.08 -17.61 48.13
CA THR A 860 0.68 -16.31 47.79
C THR A 860 0.70 -16.00 46.29
N GLY A 861 0.22 -16.91 45.44
CA GLY A 861 0.45 -16.81 44.00
C GLY A 861 1.90 -17.11 43.62
N TRP A 862 2.14 -17.30 42.31
CA TRP A 862 3.46 -17.65 41.78
C TRP A 862 4.43 -16.48 41.80
N GLU A 863 5.57 -16.67 42.45
CA GLU A 863 6.74 -15.81 42.41
C GLU A 863 7.81 -16.48 41.54
N GLN A 864 8.37 -15.78 40.58
CA GLN A 864 9.53 -16.29 39.84
C GLN A 864 10.78 -16.16 40.71
N ILE A 865 11.42 -17.29 41.03
CA ILE A 865 12.57 -17.34 41.95
C ILE A 865 13.90 -17.54 41.22
N ALA A 866 13.87 -18.06 39.99
CA ALA A 866 15.06 -18.17 39.16
C ALA A 866 14.71 -18.16 37.66
N GLN A 867 15.67 -17.72 36.85
CA GLN A 867 15.69 -17.86 35.41
C GLN A 867 17.10 -18.23 34.97
N GLY A 868 17.24 -19.16 34.03
CA GLY A 868 18.56 -19.58 33.55
C GLY A 868 18.53 -20.04 32.10
N ASN A 869 19.55 -19.58 31.36
CA ASN A 869 19.75 -19.96 29.97
C ASN A 869 19.92 -21.47 29.86
N SER A 870 19.25 -22.07 28.89
CA SER A 870 19.55 -23.42 28.46
C SER A 870 20.95 -23.45 27.82
N ASP A 871 21.79 -24.37 28.29
CA ASP A 871 23.10 -24.67 27.69
C ASP A 871 23.12 -26.07 27.04
N GLY A 872 21.96 -26.74 27.00
CA GLY A 872 21.78 -28.09 26.49
C GLY A 872 22.17 -29.20 27.47
N SER A 873 22.42 -28.87 28.74
CA SER A 873 22.64 -29.86 29.81
C SER A 873 21.41 -30.73 30.03
N ALA A 874 21.61 -31.97 30.45
CA ALA A 874 20.50 -32.91 30.70
C ALA A 874 19.63 -32.51 31.91
N SER A 875 20.15 -31.68 32.80
CA SER A 875 19.47 -31.19 33.99
C SER A 875 20.08 -29.89 34.51
N TYR A 876 19.28 -29.08 35.20
CA TYR A 876 19.67 -27.80 35.80
C TYR A 876 19.32 -27.79 37.28
N GLY A 877 20.26 -27.38 38.14
CA GLY A 877 20.09 -27.35 39.60
C GLY A 877 19.93 -25.93 40.14
N TYR A 878 19.05 -25.75 41.13
CA TYR A 878 18.85 -24.50 41.86
C TYR A 878 18.61 -24.79 43.34
N ILE A 879 19.27 -24.04 44.25
CA ILE A 879 19.02 -24.16 45.69
C ILE A 879 18.20 -22.96 46.13
N ASP A 880 16.95 -23.22 46.51
CA ASP A 880 16.10 -22.20 47.11
C ASP A 880 16.40 -22.06 48.61
N ASN A 881 16.54 -20.83 49.08
CA ASN A 881 17.01 -20.49 50.42
C ASN A 881 15.99 -19.63 51.17
N GLY A 882 16.07 -19.65 52.50
CA GLY A 882 15.26 -18.78 53.36
C GLY A 882 13.81 -19.25 53.53
N LEU A 883 13.57 -20.54 53.31
CA LEU A 883 12.24 -21.14 53.46
C LEU A 883 11.85 -21.23 54.94
N ALA A 884 10.55 -21.11 55.20
CA ALA A 884 9.99 -21.30 56.53
C ALA A 884 9.90 -22.80 56.85
N THR A 885 10.42 -23.18 58.01
CA THR A 885 10.42 -24.58 58.46
C THR A 885 9.00 -25.12 58.64
N GLY A 886 8.69 -26.26 58.03
CA GLY A 886 7.37 -26.89 58.09
C GLY A 886 6.28 -26.23 57.21
N GLN A 887 6.65 -25.23 56.39
CA GLN A 887 5.75 -24.62 55.40
C GLN A 887 5.75 -25.46 54.12
N GLU A 888 4.57 -25.76 53.57
CA GLU A 888 4.45 -26.40 52.25
C GLU A 888 4.60 -25.37 51.13
N TYR A 889 5.42 -25.71 50.14
CA TYR A 889 5.69 -24.91 48.95
C TYR A 889 5.38 -25.72 47.68
N ALA A 890 4.84 -25.05 46.66
CA ALA A 890 4.79 -25.57 45.30
C ALA A 890 5.85 -24.87 44.45
N TYR A 891 6.51 -25.64 43.58
CA TYR A 891 7.45 -25.19 42.57
C TYR A 891 6.92 -25.55 41.20
N ALA A 892 7.08 -24.65 40.24
CA ALA A 892 6.73 -24.88 38.84
C ALA A 892 7.87 -24.47 37.92
N VAL A 893 8.06 -25.21 36.84
CA VAL A 893 9.03 -24.89 35.80
C VAL A 893 8.37 -24.88 34.43
N ILE A 894 8.76 -23.91 33.61
CA ILE A 894 8.44 -23.83 32.17
C ILE A 894 9.73 -23.78 31.36
N ALA A 895 9.70 -24.33 30.16
CA ALA A 895 10.72 -24.14 29.15
C ALA A 895 10.26 -23.03 28.19
N VAL A 896 11.14 -22.10 27.85
CA VAL A 896 10.80 -20.96 26.99
C VAL A 896 11.78 -20.83 25.85
N ASN A 897 11.32 -20.26 24.74
CA ASN A 897 12.20 -19.72 23.70
C ASN A 897 11.84 -18.26 23.41
N SER A 898 12.46 -17.67 22.38
CA SER A 898 12.24 -16.27 22.02
C SER A 898 10.80 -15.94 21.60
N GLU A 899 9.92 -16.94 21.40
CA GLU A 899 8.58 -16.76 20.83
C GLU A 899 7.45 -17.47 21.60
N LYS A 900 7.72 -18.56 22.33
CA LYS A 900 6.71 -19.41 22.99
C LYS A 900 7.19 -20.00 24.31
N GLU A 901 6.24 -20.34 25.17
CA GLU A 901 6.44 -21.05 26.43
C GLU A 901 5.82 -22.47 26.34
N SER A 902 6.37 -23.42 27.09
CA SER A 902 5.79 -24.75 27.28
C SER A 902 4.66 -24.74 28.30
N ASP A 903 3.91 -25.84 28.39
CA ASP A 903 3.10 -26.11 29.59
C ASP A 903 4.00 -26.20 30.84
N LEU A 904 3.43 -25.89 32.01
CA LEU A 904 4.12 -25.89 33.29
C LEU A 904 4.20 -27.29 33.92
N VAL A 905 5.31 -27.58 34.58
CA VAL A 905 5.50 -28.79 35.40
C VAL A 905 5.58 -28.40 36.87
N GLU A 906 4.58 -28.81 37.67
CA GLU A 906 4.47 -28.50 39.11
C GLU A 906 4.88 -29.69 40.00
N ARG A 907 5.56 -29.40 41.11
CA ARG A 907 5.79 -30.30 42.25
C ARG A 907 5.63 -29.57 43.58
N ARG A 908 5.42 -30.32 44.66
CA ARG A 908 5.26 -29.80 46.02
C ARG A 908 6.20 -30.47 46.99
N ILE A 909 6.63 -29.73 48.00
CA ILE A 909 7.46 -30.22 49.09
C ILE A 909 7.17 -29.45 50.38
N THR A 910 7.26 -30.15 51.51
CA THR A 910 7.24 -29.55 52.85
C THR A 910 8.60 -29.81 53.48
N PRO A 911 9.49 -28.80 53.58
CA PRO A 911 10.82 -29.02 54.09
C PRO A 911 10.82 -29.51 55.53
N ALA A 912 11.62 -30.54 55.81
CA ALA A 912 11.65 -31.21 57.10
C ALA A 912 11.92 -30.22 58.26
N ALA A 913 11.17 -30.35 59.36
CA ALA A 913 11.44 -29.55 60.55
C ALA A 913 12.82 -29.89 61.11
N GLY A 914 13.76 -28.94 61.06
CA GLY A 914 15.14 -29.19 61.48
C GLY A 914 15.22 -29.67 62.94
N ALA A 915 15.98 -30.74 63.18
CA ALA A 915 16.25 -31.23 64.52
C ALA A 915 17.02 -30.17 65.32
N ALA A 916 16.63 -29.94 66.58
CA ALA A 916 17.26 -28.95 67.46
C ALA A 916 18.79 -29.16 67.55
N ALA A 917 19.56 -28.07 67.46
CA ALA A 917 21.01 -28.13 67.65
C ALA A 917 21.34 -28.64 69.07
N VAL A 918 22.23 -29.63 69.18
CA VAL A 918 22.69 -30.18 70.46
C VAL A 918 24.21 -30.05 70.55
N VAL A 919 24.73 -29.72 71.73
CA VAL A 919 26.16 -29.85 72.03
C VAL A 919 26.50 -31.33 72.14
N ALA A 920 27.04 -31.93 71.08
CA ALA A 920 27.37 -33.36 71.03
C ALA A 920 28.49 -33.74 72.00
N GLN A 921 29.40 -32.80 72.29
CA GLN A 921 30.50 -33.00 73.23
C GLN A 921 30.95 -31.65 73.80
N ALA A 922 31.28 -31.60 75.10
CA ALA A 922 31.91 -30.46 75.75
C ALA A 922 33.03 -30.94 76.69
N THR A 923 34.23 -30.39 76.55
CA THR A 923 35.38 -30.67 77.43
C THR A 923 36.10 -29.38 77.79
N ALA A 924 36.73 -29.33 78.95
CA ALA A 924 37.58 -28.22 79.36
C ALA A 924 38.94 -28.75 79.82
N MET A 925 40.02 -28.08 79.40
CA MET A 925 41.40 -28.42 79.73
C MET A 925 42.12 -27.20 80.30
N GLN A 926 42.89 -27.38 81.36
CA GLN A 926 43.70 -26.30 81.93
C GLN A 926 44.87 -25.96 80.99
N THR A 927 45.21 -24.66 80.90
CA THR A 927 46.38 -24.15 80.19
C THR A 927 47.27 -23.35 81.16
N PRO A 928 48.54 -23.03 80.81
CA PRO A 928 49.43 -22.25 81.68
C PRO A 928 48.89 -20.86 82.06
N VAL A 929 47.95 -20.32 81.27
CA VAL A 929 47.37 -18.98 81.44
C VAL A 929 45.85 -18.99 81.66
N GLY A 930 45.23 -20.17 81.85
CA GLY A 930 43.80 -20.29 82.09
C GLY A 930 43.21 -21.66 81.70
N ALA A 931 42.18 -21.67 80.85
CA ALA A 931 41.53 -22.89 80.39
C ALA A 931 41.08 -22.79 78.92
N GLN A 932 41.10 -23.93 78.24
CA GLN A 932 40.57 -24.15 76.90
C GLN A 932 39.29 -24.98 76.99
N ILE A 933 38.21 -24.49 76.39
CA ILE A 933 36.89 -25.11 76.34
C ILE A 933 36.64 -25.57 74.90
N ASN A 934 36.53 -26.88 74.69
CA ASN A 934 36.28 -27.49 73.38
C ASN A 934 34.84 -28.01 73.33
N LEU A 935 34.08 -27.59 72.33
CA LEU A 935 32.72 -28.04 72.05
C LEU A 935 32.69 -28.76 70.71
N ARG A 936 31.72 -29.65 70.51
CA ARG A 936 31.36 -30.17 69.18
C ARG A 936 29.87 -29.96 68.95
N LEU A 937 29.52 -29.18 67.94
CA LEU A 937 28.13 -28.88 67.60
C LEU A 937 27.61 -29.83 66.51
N THR A 938 26.36 -30.29 66.63
CA THR A 938 25.72 -31.12 65.60
C THR A 938 25.22 -30.32 64.40
N ALA A 939 25.03 -29.01 64.56
CA ALA A 939 24.59 -28.06 63.53
C ALA A 939 25.16 -26.66 63.84
N ALA A 940 25.10 -25.74 62.88
CA ALA A 940 25.47 -24.34 63.13
C ALA A 940 24.57 -23.71 64.20
N ALA A 941 25.15 -22.98 65.15
CA ALA A 941 24.43 -22.40 66.28
C ALA A 941 25.13 -21.13 66.81
N GLN A 942 24.38 -20.28 67.52
CA GLN A 942 24.98 -19.23 68.35
C GLN A 942 25.41 -19.84 69.68
N VAL A 943 26.66 -19.58 70.08
CA VAL A 943 27.24 -20.15 71.30
C VAL A 943 27.62 -19.05 72.27
N SER A 944 27.03 -19.11 73.46
CA SER A 944 27.39 -18.31 74.63
C SER A 944 28.07 -19.19 75.68
N VAL A 945 29.20 -18.76 76.23
CA VAL A 945 29.94 -19.48 77.27
C VAL A 945 30.20 -18.59 78.47
N GLU A 946 29.68 -19.02 79.62
CA GLU A 946 29.85 -18.36 80.91
C GLU A 946 30.66 -19.25 81.86
N VAL A 947 31.72 -18.69 82.43
CA VAL A 947 32.47 -19.32 83.51
C VAL A 947 31.89 -18.84 84.83
N MET A 948 31.60 -19.78 85.73
CA MET A 948 31.01 -19.56 87.05
C MET A 948 31.87 -20.18 88.14
N ASN A 949 31.75 -19.69 89.37
CA ASN A 949 32.33 -20.37 90.52
C ASN A 949 31.53 -21.65 90.86
N VAL A 950 32.05 -22.46 91.79
CA VAL A 950 31.37 -23.68 92.27
C VAL A 950 30.01 -23.43 92.92
N ALA A 951 29.71 -22.19 93.33
CA ALA A 951 28.41 -21.78 93.86
C ALA A 951 27.42 -21.34 92.75
N GLY A 952 27.79 -21.49 91.47
CA GLY A 952 26.95 -21.14 90.32
C GLY A 952 26.87 -19.63 90.02
N ARG A 953 27.68 -18.79 90.66
CA ARG A 953 27.72 -17.34 90.37
C ARG A 953 28.62 -17.08 89.16
N PRO A 954 28.17 -16.30 88.15
CA PRO A 954 28.99 -15.91 87.01
C PRO A 954 30.27 -15.19 87.44
N ILE A 955 31.38 -15.60 86.85
CA ILE A 955 32.72 -15.02 87.02
C ILE A 955 33.09 -14.19 85.80
N ARG A 956 32.81 -14.71 84.60
CA ARG A 956 33.04 -14.04 83.32
C ARG A 956 32.18 -14.66 82.22
N ARG A 957 31.64 -13.85 81.33
CA ARG A 957 31.14 -14.32 80.03
C ARG A 957 32.31 -14.32 79.05
N VAL A 958 32.78 -15.51 78.71
CA VAL A 958 33.98 -15.70 77.88
C VAL A 958 33.64 -15.49 76.40
N CYS A 959 32.42 -15.83 76.02
CA CYS A 959 31.90 -15.71 74.66
C CYS A 959 30.40 -15.43 74.73
N ALA A 960 29.90 -14.52 73.90
CA ALA A 960 28.48 -14.18 73.82
C ALA A 960 28.03 -14.27 72.36
N ASP A 961 26.99 -15.05 72.12
CA ASP A 961 26.25 -15.19 70.86
C ASP A 961 27.15 -15.37 69.63
N ARG A 962 28.26 -16.09 69.81
CA ARG A 962 29.21 -16.33 68.73
C ARG A 962 28.62 -17.34 67.78
N THR A 963 28.35 -16.91 66.56
CA THR A 963 28.00 -17.80 65.46
C THR A 963 29.12 -18.81 65.24
N CYS A 964 28.78 -20.09 65.38
CA CYS A 964 29.68 -21.21 65.18
C CYS A 964 29.05 -22.17 64.17
N GLU A 965 29.83 -22.63 63.21
CA GLU A 965 29.42 -23.69 62.28
C GLU A 965 29.35 -25.06 62.97
N ALA A 966 28.69 -26.03 62.33
CA ALA A 966 28.70 -27.41 62.79
C ALA A 966 30.14 -27.96 62.87
N GLY A 967 30.45 -28.73 63.92
CA GLY A 967 31.80 -29.25 64.15
C GLY A 967 32.49 -28.69 65.40
N PRO A 968 33.84 -28.79 65.48
CA PRO A 968 34.58 -28.44 66.69
C PRO A 968 34.68 -26.92 66.90
N VAL A 969 34.42 -26.46 68.13
CA VAL A 969 34.53 -25.06 68.55
C VAL A 969 35.47 -24.94 69.72
N LEU A 970 36.44 -24.03 69.61
CA LEU A 970 37.43 -23.71 70.64
C LEU A 970 37.17 -22.32 71.23
N ILE A 971 37.04 -22.27 72.56
CA ILE A 971 36.92 -21.04 73.36
C ILE A 971 38.01 -21.03 74.43
N LEU A 972 38.72 -19.91 74.57
CA LEU A 972 39.79 -19.74 75.56
C LEU A 972 39.35 -18.79 76.67
N TRP A 973 39.64 -19.16 77.90
CA TRP A 973 39.49 -18.32 79.08
C TRP A 973 40.85 -18.11 79.74
N ASP A 974 41.18 -16.87 80.08
CA ASP A 974 42.47 -16.41 80.62
C ASP A 974 42.53 -16.43 82.17
N ALA A 975 41.61 -17.15 82.81
CA ALA A 975 41.45 -17.18 84.28
C ALA A 975 41.30 -15.78 84.92
N ARG A 976 40.60 -14.85 84.24
CA ARG A 976 40.22 -13.55 84.81
C ARG A 976 38.71 -13.40 84.91
N SER A 977 38.26 -12.58 85.86
CA SER A 977 36.87 -12.17 85.99
C SER A 977 36.48 -11.18 84.89
N GLU A 978 35.20 -10.84 84.79
CA GLU A 978 34.70 -9.79 83.88
C GLU A 978 35.42 -8.44 84.07
N ALA A 979 35.83 -8.13 85.32
CA ALA A 979 36.59 -6.91 85.65
C ALA A 979 38.10 -7.01 85.31
N GLY A 980 38.55 -8.11 84.72
CA GLY A 980 39.95 -8.33 84.33
C GLY A 980 40.88 -8.77 85.46
N THR A 981 40.38 -8.97 86.68
CA THR A 981 41.18 -9.43 87.83
C THR A 981 41.44 -10.94 87.74
N PRO A 982 42.68 -11.44 87.97
CA PRO A 982 42.96 -12.87 88.04
C PRO A 982 42.10 -13.54 89.12
N VAL A 983 41.52 -14.69 88.79
CA VAL A 983 40.72 -15.46 89.75
C VAL A 983 41.57 -16.52 90.45
N PRO A 984 41.22 -16.95 91.68
CA PRO A 984 42.01 -17.94 92.42
C PRO A 984 42.17 -19.27 91.68
N ALA A 985 43.26 -19.99 91.95
CA ALA A 985 43.38 -21.37 91.48
C ALA A 985 42.28 -22.23 92.12
N GLY A 986 41.51 -22.95 91.30
CA GLY A 986 40.38 -23.74 91.80
C GLY A 986 39.52 -24.33 90.68
N ARG A 987 38.42 -24.98 91.08
CA ARG A 987 37.42 -25.53 90.15
C ARG A 987 36.41 -24.45 89.78
N TYR A 988 36.05 -24.41 88.49
CA TYR A 988 35.05 -23.52 87.93
C TYR A 988 34.03 -24.32 87.13
N LEU A 989 32.80 -23.84 87.05
CA LEU A 989 31.74 -24.40 86.24
C LEU A 989 31.67 -23.64 84.92
N VAL A 990 31.36 -24.34 83.82
CA VAL A 990 31.17 -23.72 82.51
C VAL A 990 29.73 -23.96 82.09
N ARG A 991 28.99 -22.90 81.79
CA ARG A 991 27.66 -22.95 81.19
C ARG A 991 27.78 -22.61 79.71
N ILE A 992 27.17 -23.45 78.87
CA ILE A 992 27.11 -23.30 77.42
C ILE A 992 25.63 -23.20 77.05
N THR A 993 25.27 -22.21 76.24
CA THR A 993 23.90 -21.97 75.75
C THR A 993 23.92 -21.61 74.29
#